data_AF-A0A087HR74-F1
#
_entry.id   AF-A0A087HR74-F1
#
_cell.length_a   1.000
_cell.length_b   1.000
_cell.length_c   1.000
_cell.angle_alpha   90.00
_cell.angle_beta   90.00
_cell.angle_gamma   90.00
#
_symmetry.space_group_name_H-M   'P 1'
#
loop_
_entity.id
_entity.type
_entity.pdbx_description
1 polymer ?
#
loop_
_entity_poly.entity_id
_entity_poly.type
_entity_poly.pdbx_seq_one_letter_code
_entity_poly.pdbx_strand_id
1 'polypeptide(L)'
;MKKTKLEYSASQTRFGLVQFLLIVLLFYFLCMSFEIPFIFRTGSNSGSDYGSFTDTLPRQMLVGGEANWVVGEEDPHRPFKDPGRVRQVGRVQFKTVSEIFVNSSFFDNGGVSDEFSIFHKTAKHAISMGRKMWNGLDSGLIEETPIKNRTEKCPEMVSVTEFEFEKKSRVLVLPCGLTLGSHVTVVATPHWAHAERDGRVTKGDDVKTEMVMVTQFMMELQGLKAVDGEDPPRILHFNPRIKGDWSGRPVIEQNTCYRMQWGSALRCDGRESSDEEESVDGEVKCERWKRDDVGDGYDESRKTWWLNRLMGRRKKITHDWPFPFEEGKLFVLTLRAGMEGYHISVNGRHITSFPYRTGFVLEDATGLAVKGNIDVHSVYASTLPSTNPSFAPQKHLEMQSIWKAPSLPQKPVELFIGILSAGNHFAERMAVRKSWMQQKLVKSSKVVARFFVALHARKEVNVDLKKEAEYFGDIVIVPYMDHYDLVVLKTVAICEYGVSTVGAKYIMKCDDDTFVRVDAVIQEAEKVKGRESLYIGNINFYHKPLRTGKWAVTYEEWPEEYYPPYANGPGYILSYDIAKFIVDDFEQQKLRLFKMEDVSMGMWVEKFNETRPVAVIHSLKFCQFGCIEDYFTAHYQSPRQMICMWDKLQRLGKPQCCNMR
;
A
#
# COMPACT_ATOMS: atom_id res chain seq x y z
N MET A 1 82.40 36.15 24.06
CA MET A 1 82.81 34.73 24.08
C MET A 1 81.62 33.85 23.72
N LYS A 2 81.84 32.75 22.99
CA LYS A 2 80.93 31.60 22.69
C LYS A 2 79.46 31.91 22.34
N LYS A 3 79.09 31.73 21.05
CA LYS A 3 77.75 31.30 20.61
C LYS A 3 77.84 29.84 20.13
N THR A 4 76.84 29.01 20.40
CA THR A 4 76.83 27.55 20.15
C THR A 4 75.67 27.10 19.25
N LYS A 5 75.91 26.02 18.50
CA LYS A 5 74.96 25.31 17.62
C LYS A 5 74.01 24.36 18.39
N LEU A 6 72.83 24.11 17.82
CA LEU A 6 72.15 22.81 17.64
C LEU A 6 70.89 23.07 16.75
N GLU A 7 70.81 22.72 15.46
CA GLU A 7 70.64 21.38 14.84
C GLU A 7 69.55 20.54 15.55
N TYR A 8 68.30 20.43 15.06
CA TYR A 8 67.76 19.84 13.80
C TYR A 8 67.64 18.29 13.83
N SER A 9 66.73 17.74 14.66
CA SER A 9 66.38 16.30 14.66
C SER A 9 64.98 15.99 15.23
N ALA A 10 63.91 16.47 14.59
CA ALA A 10 62.52 16.19 15.01
C ALA A 10 61.51 15.96 13.86
N SER A 11 61.96 15.98 12.59
CA SER A 11 61.07 16.02 11.42
C SER A 11 60.88 14.67 10.70
N GLN A 12 61.73 13.67 10.97
CA GLN A 12 61.85 12.48 10.10
C GLN A 12 60.90 11.32 10.44
N THR A 13 60.43 11.21 11.69
CA THR A 13 59.61 10.06 12.13
C THR A 13 58.12 10.17 11.82
N ARG A 14 57.57 11.39 11.64
CA ARG A 14 56.14 11.57 11.32
C ARG A 14 55.80 11.29 9.85
N PHE A 15 56.73 11.53 8.92
CA PHE A 15 56.50 11.29 7.49
C PHE A 15 56.36 9.80 7.14
N GLY A 16 57.22 8.95 7.72
CA GLY A 16 57.17 7.49 7.47
C GLY A 16 55.86 6.83 7.92
N LEU A 17 55.26 7.31 9.01
CA LEU A 17 54.02 6.74 9.56
C LEU A 17 52.80 7.08 8.67
N VAL A 18 52.77 8.29 8.10
CA VAL A 18 51.72 8.69 7.12
C VAL A 18 51.88 7.93 5.80
N GLN A 19 53.10 7.76 5.28
CA GLN A 19 53.34 6.93 4.10
C GLN A 19 52.95 5.45 4.33
N PHE A 20 53.28 4.89 5.49
CA PHE A 20 52.90 3.52 5.85
C PHE A 20 51.37 3.34 5.85
N LEU A 21 50.63 4.26 6.49
CA LEU A 21 49.16 4.21 6.51
C LEU A 21 48.54 4.32 5.11
N LEU A 22 49.09 5.17 4.24
CA LEU A 22 48.64 5.28 2.84
C LEU A 22 48.90 3.99 2.03
N ILE A 23 50.04 3.32 2.26
CA ILE A 23 50.36 2.03 1.62
C ILE A 23 49.39 0.94 2.09
N VAL A 24 49.09 0.87 3.39
CA VAL A 24 48.11 -0.08 3.94
C VAL A 24 46.71 0.17 3.37
N LEU A 25 46.28 1.44 3.29
CA LEU A 25 44.98 1.80 2.71
C LEU A 25 44.89 1.39 1.23
N LEU A 26 45.95 1.63 0.46
CA LEU A 26 46.01 1.29 -0.96
C LEU A 26 46.05 -0.22 -1.19
N PHE A 27 46.73 -0.98 -0.33
CA PHE A 27 46.71 -2.45 -0.35
C PHE A 27 45.32 -3.01 0.01
N TYR A 28 44.61 -2.41 0.97
CA TYR A 28 43.23 -2.77 1.31
C TYR A 28 42.28 -2.57 0.12
N PHE A 29 42.34 -1.42 -0.57
CA PHE A 29 41.56 -1.20 -1.79
C PHE A 29 41.93 -2.16 -2.94
N LEU A 30 43.20 -2.57 -3.02
CA LEU A 30 43.64 -3.59 -3.98
C LEU A 30 43.03 -4.97 -3.66
N CYS A 31 43.04 -5.39 -2.40
CA CYS A 31 42.36 -6.63 -1.97
C CYS A 31 40.85 -6.58 -2.20
N MET A 32 40.19 -5.43 -1.99
CA MET A 32 38.76 -5.26 -2.23
C MET A 32 38.38 -5.18 -3.72
N SER A 33 39.34 -4.96 -4.63
CA SER A 33 39.09 -4.90 -6.08
C SER A 33 39.45 -6.19 -6.83
N PHE A 34 40.03 -7.18 -6.14
CA PHE A 34 40.16 -8.54 -6.63
C PHE A 34 39.13 -9.46 -5.93
N GLU A 35 37.91 -9.51 -6.47
CA GLU A 35 36.96 -10.59 -6.17
C GLU A 35 37.51 -11.93 -6.67
N ILE A 36 38.28 -12.62 -5.83
CA ILE A 36 38.64 -14.02 -6.05
C ILE A 36 37.60 -14.88 -5.32
N PRO A 37 36.83 -15.74 -6.02
CA PRO A 37 35.79 -16.55 -5.40
C PRO A 37 36.39 -17.71 -4.59
N PHE A 38 36.74 -17.44 -3.33
CA PHE A 38 37.19 -18.48 -2.41
C PHE A 38 36.02 -19.32 -1.88
N ILE A 39 35.73 -20.38 -2.62
CA ILE A 39 34.89 -21.50 -2.18
C ILE A 39 35.56 -22.16 -0.96
N PHE A 40 35.03 -21.93 0.23
CA PHE A 40 35.36 -22.75 1.40
C PHE A 40 34.45 -23.98 1.46
N ARG A 41 35.03 -25.14 1.12
CA ARG A 41 34.43 -26.46 1.35
C ARG A 41 35.25 -27.19 2.42
N THR A 42 34.80 -27.11 3.67
CA THR A 42 35.15 -28.12 4.69
C THR A 42 34.05 -29.18 4.70
N GLY A 43 34.41 -30.45 4.82
CA GLY A 43 33.44 -31.54 4.67
C GLY A 43 33.81 -32.84 5.38
N SER A 44 32.78 -33.66 5.61
CA SER A 44 32.72 -35.10 5.95
C SER A 44 31.25 -35.38 6.28
N ASN A 45 30.54 -36.44 5.87
CA ASN A 45 30.78 -37.60 4.99
C ASN A 45 29.37 -38.13 4.54
N SER A 46 29.11 -39.16 3.72
CA SER A 46 29.90 -40.14 2.93
C SER A 46 28.95 -40.84 1.91
N GLY A 47 29.46 -41.30 0.76
CA GLY A 47 28.76 -42.21 -0.18
C GLY A 47 28.15 -41.49 -1.40
N SER A 48 28.78 -41.51 -2.59
CA SER A 48 28.73 -42.57 -3.64
C SER A 48 27.33 -42.71 -4.27
N ASP A 49 27.12 -42.57 -5.58
CA ASP A 49 28.01 -43.03 -6.67
C ASP A 49 28.04 -42.15 -7.95
N TYR A 50 28.95 -42.47 -8.88
CA TYR A 50 29.27 -41.70 -10.10
C TYR A 50 28.32 -41.93 -11.30
N GLY A 51 28.17 -40.90 -12.16
CA GLY A 51 27.58 -41.00 -13.51
C GLY A 51 27.91 -39.77 -14.36
N SER A 52 28.47 -39.95 -15.56
CA SER A 52 29.17 -38.90 -16.34
C SER A 52 28.38 -38.38 -17.56
N PHE A 53 28.56 -37.08 -17.87
CA PHE A 53 28.41 -36.36 -19.15
C PHE A 53 27.69 -37.03 -20.34
N THR A 54 26.72 -36.34 -20.97
CA THR A 54 26.90 -35.52 -22.20
C THR A 54 25.57 -34.92 -22.71
N ASP A 55 25.65 -33.88 -23.55
CA ASP A 55 24.53 -33.33 -24.34
C ASP A 55 23.78 -34.38 -25.19
N THR A 56 22.46 -34.22 -25.36
CA THR A 56 21.81 -34.11 -26.69
C THR A 56 20.28 -33.92 -26.59
N LEU A 57 19.73 -33.09 -27.48
CA LEU A 57 18.29 -33.06 -27.82
C LEU A 57 17.83 -34.41 -28.39
N PRO A 58 16.57 -34.85 -28.14
CA PRO A 58 15.64 -34.85 -29.28
C PRO A 58 14.14 -34.61 -28.98
N ARG A 59 13.52 -33.84 -29.89
CA ARG A 59 12.34 -34.16 -30.73
C ARG A 59 11.14 -34.97 -30.16
N GLN A 60 9.94 -34.45 -30.45
CA GLN A 60 8.62 -35.12 -30.32
C GLN A 60 8.54 -36.51 -30.98
N MET A 61 7.82 -37.46 -30.34
CA MET A 61 6.75 -38.22 -31.02
C MET A 61 5.75 -38.95 -30.09
N LEU A 62 4.46 -38.66 -30.33
CA LEU A 62 3.21 -39.45 -30.26
C LEU A 62 3.07 -40.80 -29.47
N VAL A 63 2.01 -40.82 -28.64
CA VAL A 63 0.93 -41.85 -28.50
C VAL A 63 1.20 -43.22 -27.85
N GLY A 64 0.36 -43.54 -26.85
CA GLY A 64 -0.08 -44.92 -26.54
C GLY A 64 -0.27 -45.23 -25.04
N GLY A 65 -1.51 -45.38 -24.57
CA GLY A 65 -1.79 -45.87 -23.20
C GLY A 65 -3.10 -45.36 -22.58
N GLU A 66 -4.24 -45.94 -22.95
CA GLU A 66 -5.58 -45.58 -22.42
C GLU A 66 -5.86 -46.15 -21.02
N ALA A 67 -6.66 -45.43 -20.23
CA ALA A 67 -7.60 -46.02 -19.28
C ALA A 67 -8.78 -45.05 -19.04
N ASN A 68 -9.96 -45.42 -19.53
CA ASN A 68 -11.15 -44.55 -19.56
C ASN A 68 -11.84 -44.37 -18.20
N TRP A 69 -12.38 -43.17 -17.97
CA TRP A 69 -13.68 -43.00 -17.30
C TRP A 69 -14.51 -41.96 -18.06
N VAL A 70 -15.79 -42.31 -18.29
CA VAL A 70 -16.66 -41.72 -19.31
C VAL A 70 -17.20 -40.35 -18.90
N VAL A 71 -17.15 -39.39 -19.83
CA VAL A 71 -17.97 -38.18 -19.81
C VAL A 71 -19.00 -38.31 -20.93
N GLY A 72 -20.29 -38.14 -20.62
CA GLY A 72 -21.35 -38.07 -21.63
C GLY A 72 -21.47 -36.66 -22.18
N GLU A 73 -21.43 -36.52 -23.50
CA GLU A 73 -21.82 -35.29 -24.21
C GLU A 73 -23.35 -35.21 -24.31
N GLU A 74 -23.92 -34.01 -24.12
CA GLU A 74 -25.23 -33.65 -24.67
C GLU A 74 -25.12 -32.39 -25.54
N ASP A 75 -25.78 -32.45 -26.69
CA ASP A 75 -25.68 -31.55 -27.85
C ASP A 75 -26.51 -30.25 -27.66
N PRO A 76 -25.96 -29.05 -27.87
CA PRO A 76 -26.56 -27.79 -27.42
C PRO A 76 -27.65 -27.17 -28.32
N HIS A 77 -28.52 -27.95 -28.99
CA HIS A 77 -29.60 -27.37 -29.83
C HIS A 77 -30.96 -28.11 -29.81
N ARG A 78 -31.85 -27.77 -28.84
CA ARG A 78 -33.33 -27.86 -29.00
C ARG A 78 -34.11 -26.93 -28.05
N PRO A 79 -35.22 -26.29 -28.50
CA PRO A 79 -36.04 -25.38 -27.68
C PRO A 79 -37.31 -26.02 -27.06
N PHE A 80 -38.03 -25.24 -26.24
CA PHE A 80 -39.23 -25.55 -25.40
C PHE A 80 -38.89 -26.22 -24.04
N LYS A 81 -39.59 -25.98 -22.91
CA LYS A 81 -40.88 -25.29 -22.64
C LYS A 81 -40.93 -24.78 -21.17
N ASP A 82 -41.61 -23.64 -20.96
CA ASP A 82 -42.34 -23.14 -19.77
C ASP A 82 -41.93 -23.56 -18.31
N PRO A 83 -41.55 -22.62 -17.40
CA PRO A 83 -41.04 -22.94 -16.07
C PRO A 83 -42.13 -23.06 -14.97
N GLY A 84 -42.62 -24.28 -14.74
CA GLY A 84 -43.46 -24.61 -13.58
C GLY A 84 -42.66 -25.14 -12.37
N ARG A 85 -42.88 -24.54 -11.18
CA ARG A 85 -42.27 -24.86 -9.87
C ARG A 85 -40.77 -24.55 -9.70
N VAL A 86 -40.50 -23.32 -9.26
CA VAL A 86 -39.31 -23.03 -8.43
C VAL A 86 -39.43 -23.80 -7.12
N ARG A 87 -38.50 -24.73 -6.88
CA ARG A 87 -38.28 -25.34 -5.56
C ARG A 87 -37.70 -24.25 -4.65
N GLN A 88 -38.36 -23.92 -3.54
CA GLN A 88 -37.80 -22.96 -2.58
C GLN A 88 -36.45 -23.47 -2.09
N VAL A 89 -35.38 -22.78 -2.47
CA VAL A 89 -34.05 -22.95 -1.87
C VAL A 89 -34.15 -22.39 -0.45
N GLY A 90 -33.77 -23.20 0.54
CA GLY A 90 -33.83 -22.79 1.95
C GLY A 90 -33.00 -21.53 2.19
N ARG A 91 -33.59 -20.56 2.91
CA ARG A 91 -32.94 -19.30 3.29
C ARG A 91 -31.66 -19.62 4.07
N VAL A 92 -30.50 -19.36 3.47
CA VAL A 92 -29.20 -19.55 4.12
C VAL A 92 -29.12 -18.57 5.29
N GLN A 93 -29.15 -19.10 6.51
CA GLN A 93 -29.09 -18.30 7.72
C GLN A 93 -27.63 -17.90 7.97
N PHE A 94 -27.32 -16.62 7.80
CA PHE A 94 -25.97 -16.11 8.05
C PHE A 94 -25.57 -16.36 9.51
N LYS A 95 -24.40 -16.97 9.71
CA LYS A 95 -23.72 -16.90 11.00
C LYS A 95 -23.09 -15.52 11.13
N THR A 96 -23.88 -14.56 11.60
CA THR A 96 -23.36 -13.34 12.22
C THR A 96 -22.42 -13.75 13.36
N VAL A 97 -21.45 -12.89 13.66
CA VAL A 97 -20.75 -12.87 14.95
C VAL A 97 -21.80 -12.87 16.08
N SER A 98 -21.47 -13.43 17.25
CA SER A 98 -22.42 -13.75 18.32
C SER A 98 -23.26 -12.55 18.81
N GLU A 99 -24.27 -12.83 19.63
CA GLU A 99 -25.12 -11.81 20.27
C GLU A 99 -24.34 -10.75 21.08
N ILE A 100 -23.05 -10.98 21.32
CA ILE A 100 -22.03 -10.04 21.82
C ILE A 100 -22.13 -8.66 21.14
N PHE A 101 -22.31 -8.57 19.82
CA PHE A 101 -22.48 -7.28 19.12
C PHE A 101 -23.96 -6.88 18.92
N VAL A 102 -24.90 -7.72 19.34
CA VAL A 102 -26.35 -7.50 19.24
C VAL A 102 -26.92 -6.90 20.51
N ASN A 103 -26.28 -7.07 21.67
CA ASN A 103 -26.75 -6.45 22.91
C ASN A 103 -26.06 -5.09 23.16
N SER A 104 -26.81 -3.99 23.18
CA SER A 104 -26.26 -2.66 23.49
C SER A 104 -25.87 -2.50 24.96
N SER A 105 -26.36 -3.37 25.85
CA SER A 105 -26.10 -3.27 27.29
C SER A 105 -24.63 -3.51 27.68
N PHE A 106 -23.83 -4.12 26.78
CA PHE A 106 -22.38 -4.25 26.97
C PHE A 106 -21.67 -2.90 27.17
N PHE A 107 -22.28 -1.79 26.72
CA PHE A 107 -21.72 -0.45 26.89
C PHE A 107 -22.45 0.40 27.96
N ASP A 108 -23.42 -0.15 28.71
CA ASP A 108 -24.26 0.62 29.65
C ASP A 108 -23.63 0.84 31.05
N ASN A 109 -22.72 -0.02 31.52
CA ASN A 109 -22.07 0.10 32.83
C ASN A 109 -20.77 0.92 32.77
N GLY A 110 -20.87 2.22 32.49
CA GLY A 110 -19.74 3.17 32.46
C GLY A 110 -19.59 4.00 33.73
N GLY A 111 -19.21 3.37 34.86
CA GLY A 111 -19.03 4.05 36.16
C GLY A 111 -17.70 4.78 36.37
N VAL A 112 -16.87 4.94 35.32
CA VAL A 112 -15.48 5.43 35.42
C VAL A 112 -15.17 6.39 34.26
N SER A 113 -14.71 7.60 34.62
CA SER A 113 -14.19 8.73 33.83
C SER A 113 -14.86 9.13 32.49
N ASP A 114 -14.86 10.44 32.24
CA ASP A 114 -15.70 11.09 31.21
C ASP A 114 -15.36 10.64 29.77
N GLU A 115 -14.16 10.13 29.53
CA GLU A 115 -13.68 9.80 28.18
C GLU A 115 -14.00 8.37 27.72
N PHE A 116 -14.00 7.38 28.64
CA PHE A 116 -14.59 6.07 28.33
C PHE A 116 -16.04 6.25 27.86
N SER A 117 -16.75 7.23 28.43
CA SER A 117 -18.08 7.61 27.97
C SER A 117 -18.11 8.01 26.49
N ILE A 118 -17.09 8.68 25.94
CA ILE A 118 -17.03 9.12 24.54
C ILE A 118 -16.91 7.90 23.61
N PHE A 119 -15.92 7.03 23.82
CA PHE A 119 -15.78 5.81 23.01
C PHE A 119 -17.06 4.96 23.09
N HIS A 120 -17.61 4.76 24.29
CA HIS A 120 -18.82 3.96 24.50
C HIS A 120 -20.06 4.62 23.86
N LYS A 121 -20.19 5.96 23.88
CA LYS A 121 -21.24 6.71 23.18
C LYS A 121 -21.12 6.52 21.65
N THR A 122 -19.92 6.64 21.10
CA THR A 122 -19.65 6.43 19.66
C THR A 122 -19.97 4.99 19.24
N ALA A 123 -19.51 4.00 20.00
CA ALA A 123 -19.81 2.59 19.78
C ALA A 123 -21.33 2.31 19.82
N LYS A 124 -22.05 2.77 20.86
CA LYS A 124 -23.52 2.64 20.96
C LYS A 124 -24.23 3.26 19.76
N HIS A 125 -23.81 4.45 19.35
CA HIS A 125 -24.41 5.15 18.23
C HIS A 125 -24.20 4.39 16.91
N ALA A 126 -22.97 3.94 16.65
CA ALA A 126 -22.63 3.14 15.47
C ALA A 126 -23.35 1.78 15.44
N ILE A 127 -23.48 1.08 16.57
CA ILE A 127 -24.24 -0.18 16.70
C ILE A 127 -25.74 0.06 16.46
N SER A 128 -26.30 1.15 17.01
CA SER A 128 -27.71 1.51 16.82
C SER A 128 -28.04 1.85 15.36
N MET A 129 -27.19 2.64 14.70
CA MET A 129 -27.31 2.95 13.27
C MET A 129 -27.11 1.71 12.39
N GLY A 130 -26.06 0.93 12.65
CA GLY A 130 -25.73 -0.27 11.88
C GLY A 130 -26.82 -1.33 11.95
N ARG A 131 -27.42 -1.55 13.13
CA ARG A 131 -28.56 -2.45 13.29
C ARG A 131 -29.78 -2.01 12.48
N LYS A 132 -30.09 -0.70 12.46
CA LYS A 132 -31.18 -0.15 11.63
C LYS A 132 -30.91 -0.37 10.14
N MET A 133 -29.66 -0.17 9.70
CA MET A 133 -29.22 -0.45 8.33
C MET A 133 -29.33 -1.95 8.00
N TRP A 134 -28.80 -2.84 8.85
CA TRP A 134 -28.82 -4.29 8.66
C TRP A 134 -30.25 -4.85 8.61
N ASN A 135 -31.10 -4.46 9.56
CA ASN A 135 -32.50 -4.88 9.57
C ASN A 135 -33.24 -4.42 8.31
N GLY A 136 -32.92 -3.22 7.79
CA GLY A 136 -33.43 -2.75 6.51
C GLY A 136 -32.99 -3.62 5.32
N LEU A 137 -31.72 -4.05 5.31
CA LEU A 137 -31.14 -4.92 4.27
C LEU A 137 -31.63 -6.38 4.33
N ASP A 138 -31.96 -6.91 5.52
CA ASP A 138 -32.51 -8.28 5.64
C ASP A 138 -34.03 -8.35 5.42
N SER A 139 -34.76 -7.28 5.71
CA SER A 139 -36.20 -7.18 5.46
C SER A 139 -36.59 -6.80 4.02
N GLY A 140 -35.61 -6.45 3.16
CA GLY A 140 -35.88 -5.93 1.81
C GLY A 140 -36.38 -4.47 1.80
N LEU A 141 -36.45 -3.79 2.96
CA LEU A 141 -36.76 -2.36 3.02
C LEU A 141 -35.64 -1.48 2.45
N ILE A 142 -34.42 -2.02 2.37
CA ILE A 142 -33.28 -1.46 1.64
C ILE A 142 -32.93 -2.43 0.52
N GLU A 143 -33.75 -2.41 -0.53
CA GLU A 143 -33.37 -2.93 -1.84
C GLU A 143 -32.46 -1.94 -2.57
N GLU A 144 -31.78 -2.42 -3.61
CA GLU A 144 -31.32 -1.52 -4.67
C GLU A 144 -32.48 -0.63 -5.10
N THR A 145 -32.29 0.69 -5.10
CA THR A 145 -33.12 1.48 -6.00
C THR A 145 -32.89 0.91 -7.39
N PRO A 146 -33.92 0.47 -8.13
CA PRO A 146 -33.73 -0.15 -9.43
C PRO A 146 -32.92 0.85 -10.22
N ILE A 147 -31.77 0.39 -10.76
CA ILE A 147 -30.78 1.27 -11.38
C ILE A 147 -31.52 2.08 -12.46
N LYS A 148 -31.94 3.30 -12.11
CA LYS A 148 -32.08 4.35 -13.09
C LYS A 148 -30.71 4.36 -13.73
N ASN A 149 -30.66 4.06 -15.02
CA ASN A 149 -29.44 4.17 -15.82
C ASN A 149 -28.96 5.63 -15.80
N ARG A 150 -28.39 6.03 -14.67
CA ARG A 150 -27.26 6.92 -14.58
C ARG A 150 -26.07 6.11 -15.08
N THR A 151 -26.14 5.78 -16.37
CA THR A 151 -24.99 5.97 -17.23
C THR A 151 -24.58 7.43 -17.03
N GLU A 152 -23.77 7.66 -15.99
CA GLU A 152 -22.86 8.80 -15.96
C GLU A 152 -22.19 8.79 -17.32
N LYS A 153 -22.56 9.76 -18.15
CA LYS A 153 -22.05 9.83 -19.52
C LYS A 153 -20.55 10.00 -19.40
N CYS A 154 -19.80 9.18 -20.12
CA CYS A 154 -18.37 9.36 -20.28
C CYS A 154 -18.14 10.12 -21.57
N PRO A 155 -18.00 11.45 -21.50
CA PRO A 155 -17.59 12.19 -22.67
C PRO A 155 -16.14 11.82 -23.00
N GLU A 156 -15.86 11.54 -24.26
CA GLU A 156 -14.51 11.25 -24.77
C GLU A 156 -13.55 12.45 -24.60
N MET A 157 -14.12 13.65 -24.36
CA MET A 157 -13.42 14.89 -24.07
C MET A 157 -14.20 15.72 -23.03
N VAL A 158 -13.50 16.26 -22.02
CA VAL A 158 -14.02 17.26 -21.08
C VAL A 158 -13.16 18.51 -21.18
N SER A 159 -13.78 19.69 -21.24
CA SER A 159 -13.08 20.98 -21.18
C SER A 159 -13.79 21.92 -20.24
N VAL A 160 -13.03 22.80 -19.57
CA VAL A 160 -13.53 23.90 -18.74
C VAL A 160 -12.73 25.17 -19.00
N THR A 161 -13.41 26.30 -18.99
CA THR A 161 -12.80 27.63 -19.00
C THR A 161 -12.39 28.04 -17.60
N GLU A 162 -11.49 29.03 -17.49
CA GLU A 162 -11.09 29.70 -16.24
C GLU A 162 -12.24 29.90 -15.25
N PHE A 163 -13.29 30.63 -15.64
CA PHE A 163 -14.45 30.94 -14.79
C PHE A 163 -15.19 29.69 -14.29
N GLU A 164 -15.33 28.66 -15.13
CA GLU A 164 -15.97 27.40 -14.72
C GLU A 164 -15.07 26.58 -13.77
N PHE A 165 -13.76 26.63 -13.98
CA PHE A 165 -12.78 25.90 -13.19
C PHE A 165 -12.63 26.50 -11.78
N GLU A 166 -12.59 27.83 -11.67
CA GLU A 166 -12.62 28.53 -10.38
C GLU A 166 -13.89 28.22 -9.59
N LYS A 167 -15.06 28.29 -10.24
CA LYS A 167 -16.35 27.95 -9.63
C LYS A 167 -16.45 26.49 -9.17
N LYS A 168 -15.67 25.58 -9.75
CA LYS A 168 -15.53 24.17 -9.36
C LYS A 168 -14.37 23.93 -8.38
N SER A 169 -13.99 24.95 -7.60
CA SER A 169 -12.91 24.88 -6.61
C SER A 169 -11.56 24.43 -7.19
N ARG A 170 -11.28 24.80 -8.45
CA ARG A 170 -10.08 24.41 -9.22
C ARG A 170 -9.92 22.88 -9.38
N VAL A 171 -11.03 22.17 -9.55
CA VAL A 171 -11.08 20.73 -9.85
C VAL A 171 -11.89 20.45 -11.12
N LEU A 172 -11.27 19.75 -12.07
CA LEU A 172 -11.91 19.16 -13.24
C LEU A 172 -12.30 17.72 -12.91
N VAL A 173 -13.59 17.40 -12.93
CA VAL A 173 -14.08 16.03 -12.76
C VAL A 173 -13.90 15.26 -14.07
N LEU A 174 -13.31 14.07 -13.97
CA LEU A 174 -13.16 13.10 -15.03
C LEU A 174 -14.10 11.93 -14.67
N PRO A 175 -15.37 11.92 -15.13
CA PRO A 175 -16.41 11.06 -14.53
C PRO A 175 -16.08 9.57 -14.54
N CYS A 176 -15.27 9.17 -15.52
CA CYS A 176 -14.93 7.80 -15.89
C CYS A 176 -13.41 7.53 -15.85
N GLY A 177 -12.64 8.42 -15.19
CA GLY A 177 -11.19 8.29 -15.09
C GLY A 177 -10.42 8.57 -16.39
N LEU A 178 -9.20 8.04 -16.46
CA LEU A 178 -8.35 8.01 -17.65
C LEU A 178 -8.28 6.57 -18.21
N THR A 179 -7.75 6.44 -19.43
CA THR A 179 -7.36 5.16 -20.04
C THR A 179 -6.03 5.33 -20.79
N LEU A 180 -5.50 4.25 -21.37
CA LEU A 180 -4.23 4.29 -22.12
C LEU A 180 -4.32 5.28 -23.29
N GLY A 181 -3.38 6.22 -23.36
CA GLY A 181 -3.39 7.28 -24.37
C GLY A 181 -4.29 8.49 -24.06
N SER A 182 -5.07 8.46 -22.97
CA SER A 182 -5.70 9.68 -22.46
C SER A 182 -4.66 10.76 -22.19
N HIS A 183 -5.03 12.01 -22.47
CA HIS A 183 -4.18 13.16 -22.18
C HIS A 183 -4.98 14.31 -21.58
N VAL A 184 -4.32 15.05 -20.70
CA VAL A 184 -4.86 16.18 -19.95
C VAL A 184 -3.93 17.36 -20.15
N THR A 185 -4.47 18.47 -20.65
CA THR A 185 -3.72 19.69 -20.92
C THR A 185 -4.24 20.84 -20.05
N VAL A 186 -3.30 21.55 -19.43
CA VAL A 186 -3.52 22.75 -18.62
C VAL A 186 -2.81 23.92 -19.31
N VAL A 187 -3.57 24.98 -19.59
CA VAL A 187 -3.04 26.25 -20.14
C VAL A 187 -3.11 27.30 -19.04
N ALA A 188 -1.97 27.79 -18.59
CA ALA A 188 -1.89 28.55 -17.34
C ALA A 188 -0.68 29.50 -17.28
N THR A 189 -0.73 30.46 -16.36
CA THR A 189 0.33 31.44 -16.09
C THR A 189 0.69 31.41 -14.59
N PRO A 190 1.94 31.08 -14.20
CA PRO A 190 2.38 31.20 -12.80
C PRO A 190 2.42 32.66 -12.37
N HIS A 191 2.04 32.95 -11.12
CA HIS A 191 2.18 34.28 -10.56
C HIS A 191 3.66 34.64 -10.35
N TRP A 192 3.92 35.93 -10.12
CA TRP A 192 5.19 36.38 -9.54
C TRP A 192 5.31 35.91 -8.09
N ALA A 193 6.56 35.77 -7.64
CA ALA A 193 6.84 35.34 -6.28
C ALA A 193 6.20 36.26 -5.24
N HIS A 194 5.61 35.65 -4.20
CA HIS A 194 5.16 36.34 -3.00
C HIS A 194 6.05 35.96 -1.81
N ALA A 195 6.01 36.76 -0.76
CA ALA A 195 6.82 36.55 0.44
C ALA A 195 6.07 35.68 1.46
N GLU A 196 6.62 34.51 1.80
CA GLU A 196 6.16 33.65 2.89
C GLU A 196 7.17 33.67 4.07
N ARG A 197 6.70 33.35 5.28
CA ARG A 197 7.58 33.22 6.45
C ARG A 197 8.30 31.88 6.40
N ASP A 198 9.63 31.86 6.52
CA ASP A 198 10.36 30.59 6.63
C ASP A 198 9.93 29.85 7.92
N GLY A 199 9.63 28.55 7.79
CA GLY A 199 9.21 27.67 8.88
C GLY A 199 10.34 27.24 9.81
N ARG A 200 11.57 27.74 9.61
CA ARG A 200 12.75 27.44 10.46
C ARG A 200 12.60 28.01 11.87
N VAL A 201 11.92 27.26 12.74
CA VAL A 201 12.06 27.41 14.19
C VAL A 201 13.42 26.84 14.63
N THR A 202 14.49 27.61 14.42
CA THR A 202 15.73 27.40 15.17
C THR A 202 15.50 27.84 16.62
N LYS A 203 15.58 26.91 17.57
CA LYS A 203 15.63 27.25 19.00
C LYS A 203 16.94 28.01 19.28
N GLY A 204 16.83 29.32 19.45
CA GLY A 204 17.91 30.25 19.81
C GLY A 204 17.38 31.68 19.84
N ASP A 205 17.83 32.49 20.79
CA ASP A 205 17.14 33.71 21.25
C ASP A 205 17.25 34.96 20.34
N ASP A 206 17.30 34.78 19.01
CA ASP A 206 17.29 35.88 18.04
C ASP A 206 16.28 35.61 16.90
N VAL A 207 15.01 35.99 17.12
CA VAL A 207 13.92 35.75 16.16
C VAL A 207 13.95 36.80 15.04
N LYS A 208 14.84 36.60 14.06
CA LYS A 208 14.67 37.20 12.72
C LYS A 208 13.75 36.32 11.88
N THR A 209 12.50 36.75 11.72
CA THR A 209 11.56 36.14 10.78
C THR A 209 11.99 36.47 9.36
N GLU A 210 12.86 35.65 8.76
CA GLU A 210 13.22 35.79 7.35
C GLU A 210 12.02 35.46 6.46
N MET A 211 11.72 36.37 5.54
CA MET A 211 10.66 36.23 4.55
C MET A 211 11.30 35.71 3.25
N VAL A 212 10.86 34.57 2.78
CA VAL A 212 11.38 33.90 1.57
C VAL A 212 10.41 34.14 0.42
N MET A 213 10.95 34.50 -0.75
CA MET A 213 10.16 34.64 -1.97
C MET A 213 9.88 33.26 -2.56
N VAL A 214 8.61 32.87 -2.59
CA VAL A 214 8.16 31.56 -3.06
C VAL A 214 7.28 31.69 -4.30
N THR A 215 7.39 30.72 -5.21
CA THR A 215 6.50 30.57 -6.36
C THR A 215 6.36 29.07 -6.63
N GLN A 216 5.19 28.51 -6.36
CA GLN A 216 4.91 27.09 -6.60
C GLN A 216 3.46 26.87 -7.03
N PHE A 217 3.25 25.87 -7.88
CA PHE A 217 1.93 25.39 -8.21
C PHE A 217 1.94 23.86 -8.26
N MET A 218 0.76 23.25 -8.16
CA MET A 218 0.61 21.79 -8.14
C MET A 218 -0.50 21.38 -9.10
N MET A 219 -0.26 20.31 -9.83
CA MET A 219 -1.26 19.57 -10.60
C MET A 219 -1.40 18.18 -10.00
N GLU A 220 -2.61 17.81 -9.59
CA GLU A 220 -2.88 16.54 -8.93
C GLU A 220 -3.93 15.72 -9.71
N LEU A 221 -3.56 14.51 -10.15
CA LEU A 221 -4.55 13.49 -10.48
C LEU A 221 -5.06 12.87 -9.18
N GLN A 222 -6.37 12.96 -8.96
CA GLN A 222 -7.02 12.60 -7.70
C GLN A 222 -8.06 11.50 -7.87
N GLY A 223 -8.07 10.57 -6.91
CA GLY A 223 -9.09 9.54 -6.78
C GLY A 223 -10.34 10.04 -6.08
N LEU A 224 -11.07 10.99 -6.67
CA LEU A 224 -12.29 11.59 -6.09
C LEU A 224 -13.38 10.55 -5.74
N LYS A 225 -13.38 9.40 -6.42
CA LYS A 225 -14.29 8.27 -6.17
C LYS A 225 -13.60 7.04 -5.55
N ALA A 226 -12.30 7.11 -5.28
CA ALA A 226 -11.49 5.96 -4.85
C ALA A 226 -11.59 5.69 -3.34
N VAL A 227 -11.74 6.74 -2.54
CA VAL A 227 -11.90 6.65 -1.08
C VAL A 227 -12.97 7.66 -0.65
N ASP A 228 -13.87 7.25 0.24
CA ASP A 228 -14.95 8.08 0.77
C ASP A 228 -14.76 8.30 2.28
N GLY A 229 -14.80 9.55 2.72
CA GLY A 229 -14.59 9.93 4.13
C GLY A 229 -13.13 10.23 4.51
N GLU A 230 -12.17 9.88 3.66
CA GLU A 230 -10.80 10.42 3.72
C GLU A 230 -10.56 11.44 2.61
N ASP A 231 -9.46 12.18 2.76
CA ASP A 231 -8.92 13.13 1.79
C ASP A 231 -8.53 12.39 0.48
N PRO A 232 -9.07 12.73 -0.72
CA PRO A 232 -8.92 11.92 -1.93
C PRO A 232 -7.46 11.57 -2.25
N PRO A 233 -7.12 10.32 -2.59
CA PRO A 233 -5.73 9.93 -2.86
C PRO A 233 -5.15 10.70 -4.06
N ARG A 234 -3.85 10.99 -4.01
CA ARG A 234 -3.11 11.73 -5.05
C ARG A 234 -2.37 10.70 -5.87
N ILE A 235 -2.97 10.27 -6.97
CA ILE A 235 -2.45 9.21 -7.85
C ILE A 235 -1.13 9.69 -8.48
N LEU A 236 -1.14 10.94 -8.94
CA LEU A 236 0.04 11.73 -9.27
C LEU A 236 -0.12 13.11 -8.62
N HIS A 237 0.86 13.52 -7.83
CA HIS A 237 1.08 14.89 -7.39
C HIS A 237 2.31 15.41 -8.16
N PHE A 238 2.11 16.40 -9.03
CA PHE A 238 3.16 17.06 -9.80
C PHE A 238 3.30 18.50 -9.29
N ASN A 239 4.46 18.86 -8.75
CA ASN A 239 4.69 20.12 -8.05
C ASN A 239 5.97 20.82 -8.55
N PRO A 240 5.84 21.70 -9.55
CA PRO A 240 6.89 22.64 -9.93
C PRO A 240 7.02 23.76 -8.91
N ARG A 241 8.21 23.87 -8.34
CA ARG A 241 8.63 24.96 -7.47
C ARG A 241 9.56 25.84 -8.30
N ILE A 242 9.10 27.02 -8.69
CA ILE A 242 9.85 27.98 -9.51
C ILE A 242 10.81 28.78 -8.61
N LYS A 243 10.36 29.16 -7.40
CA LYS A 243 11.17 29.78 -6.34
C LYS A 243 10.72 29.29 -4.96
N GLY A 244 11.61 29.42 -3.97
CA GLY A 244 11.29 29.12 -2.57
C GLY A 244 11.56 27.68 -2.12
N ASP A 245 12.17 26.85 -2.95
CA ASP A 245 12.64 25.53 -2.53
C ASP A 245 13.98 25.62 -1.78
N TRP A 246 14.21 24.71 -0.83
CA TRP A 246 15.42 24.65 0.02
C TRP A 246 16.75 24.59 -0.74
N SER A 247 16.74 24.10 -1.99
CA SER A 247 17.92 24.06 -2.86
C SER A 247 18.31 25.43 -3.45
N GLY A 248 17.46 26.45 -3.30
CA GLY A 248 17.62 27.77 -3.91
C GLY A 248 17.40 27.79 -5.43
N ARG A 249 16.87 26.70 -6.01
CA ARG A 249 16.76 26.50 -7.46
C ARG A 249 15.37 26.03 -7.87
N PRO A 250 14.96 26.25 -9.14
CA PRO A 250 13.74 25.66 -9.67
C PRO A 250 13.83 24.12 -9.72
N VAL A 251 12.77 23.44 -9.30
CA VAL A 251 12.71 21.98 -9.18
C VAL A 251 11.31 21.46 -9.50
N ILE A 252 11.22 20.26 -10.07
CA ILE A 252 9.95 19.54 -10.23
C ILE A 252 9.97 18.35 -9.26
N GLU A 253 8.98 18.30 -8.37
CA GLU A 253 8.80 17.20 -7.43
C GLU A 253 7.53 16.41 -7.79
N GLN A 254 7.64 15.08 -7.80
CA GLN A 254 6.56 14.19 -8.18
C GLN A 254 6.40 13.05 -7.19
N ASN A 255 5.17 12.76 -6.80
CA ASN A 255 4.90 11.72 -5.82
C ASN A 255 3.47 11.16 -5.95
N THR A 256 3.18 10.13 -5.16
CA THR A 256 1.84 9.54 -5.00
C THR A 256 1.51 9.50 -3.51
N CYS A 257 0.26 9.78 -3.15
CA CYS A 257 -0.25 9.70 -1.78
C CYS A 257 -1.47 8.75 -1.71
N TYR A 258 -1.36 7.67 -0.94
CA TYR A 258 -2.41 6.67 -0.71
C TYR A 258 -2.67 6.53 0.80
N ARG A 259 -3.94 6.50 1.22
CA ARG A 259 -4.36 6.49 2.66
C ARG A 259 -3.60 7.53 3.52
N MET A 260 -3.39 8.72 2.97
CA MET A 260 -2.61 9.85 3.53
C MET A 260 -1.09 9.60 3.72
N GLN A 261 -0.52 8.55 3.12
CA GLN A 261 0.91 8.28 3.12
C GLN A 261 1.55 8.57 1.77
N TRP A 262 2.58 9.42 1.79
CA TRP A 262 3.41 9.73 0.64
C TRP A 262 4.43 8.62 0.38
N GLY A 263 4.59 8.22 -0.88
CA GLY A 263 5.70 7.37 -1.29
C GLY A 263 7.04 8.14 -1.39
N SER A 264 8.09 7.46 -1.86
CA SER A 264 9.39 8.08 -2.13
C SER A 264 9.27 9.13 -3.25
N ALA A 265 9.64 10.40 -3.02
CA ALA A 265 9.50 11.43 -4.06
C ALA A 265 10.49 11.22 -5.24
N LEU A 266 10.01 11.42 -6.47
CA LEU A 266 10.86 11.61 -7.65
C LEU A 266 11.11 13.11 -7.82
N ARG A 267 12.36 13.54 -7.96
CA ARG A 267 12.73 14.95 -7.93
C ARG A 267 13.73 15.30 -9.03
N CYS A 268 13.30 16.13 -9.97
CA CYS A 268 14.09 16.55 -11.12
C CYS A 268 14.70 17.94 -10.85
N ASP A 269 16.03 18.01 -10.70
CA ASP A 269 16.82 19.23 -10.40
C ASP A 269 17.51 19.85 -11.63
N GLY A 270 17.20 19.34 -12.83
CA GLY A 270 17.82 19.72 -14.11
C GLY A 270 18.91 18.78 -14.60
N ARG A 271 19.19 17.69 -13.87
CA ARG A 271 19.96 16.56 -14.39
C ARG A 271 19.05 15.60 -15.16
N GLU A 272 19.56 15.09 -16.28
CA GLU A 272 18.98 13.93 -16.97
C GLU A 272 19.13 12.69 -16.06
N SER A 273 18.11 11.83 -16.01
CA SER A 273 18.25 10.52 -15.35
C SER A 273 19.36 9.70 -16.00
N SER A 274 20.05 8.86 -15.21
CA SER A 274 21.13 8.00 -15.72
C SER A 274 20.62 6.99 -16.76
N ASP A 275 21.46 6.61 -17.73
CA ASP A 275 21.18 5.46 -18.62
C ASP A 275 21.04 4.13 -17.83
N GLU A 276 21.53 4.08 -16.60
CA GLU A 276 21.37 2.95 -15.65
C GLU A 276 20.01 2.97 -14.92
N GLU A 277 19.28 4.09 -14.96
CA GLU A 277 17.95 4.19 -14.42
C GLU A 277 16.89 3.68 -15.42
N GLU A 278 16.06 2.73 -14.98
CA GLU A 278 14.91 2.22 -15.75
C GLU A 278 14.02 3.37 -16.28
N SER A 279 13.90 3.46 -17.61
CA SER A 279 13.03 4.42 -18.33
C SER A 279 11.54 4.13 -18.08
N VAL A 280 10.66 5.00 -18.58
CA VAL A 280 9.21 4.79 -18.57
C VAL A 280 8.71 4.90 -20.01
N ASP A 281 8.19 3.81 -20.59
CA ASP A 281 7.82 3.70 -22.01
C ASP A 281 8.95 4.10 -22.99
N GLY A 282 10.21 3.98 -22.54
CA GLY A 282 11.41 4.41 -23.28
C GLY A 282 11.81 5.88 -23.09
N GLU A 283 11.04 6.67 -22.33
CA GLU A 283 11.35 8.07 -21.98
C GLU A 283 12.10 8.17 -20.64
N VAL A 284 12.91 9.22 -20.48
CA VAL A 284 13.68 9.47 -19.24
C VAL A 284 12.77 9.95 -18.11
N LYS A 285 13.09 9.60 -16.85
CA LYS A 285 12.31 10.10 -15.71
C LYS A 285 12.48 11.60 -15.51
N CYS A 286 13.70 12.13 -15.67
CA CYS A 286 13.98 13.57 -15.62
C CYS A 286 14.77 14.00 -16.87
N GLU A 287 14.36 15.11 -17.48
CA GLU A 287 15.08 15.76 -18.59
C GLU A 287 16.14 16.77 -18.10
N ARG A 288 17.12 17.05 -18.96
CA ARG A 288 18.13 18.09 -18.72
C ARG A 288 17.56 19.50 -18.93
N TRP A 289 17.94 20.42 -18.05
CA TRP A 289 17.76 21.87 -18.23
C TRP A 289 18.92 22.67 -17.61
N LYS A 290 19.07 23.92 -18.06
CA LYS A 290 20.10 24.87 -17.64
C LYS A 290 20.07 25.12 -16.14
N ARG A 291 21.26 25.25 -15.55
CA ARG A 291 21.49 25.52 -14.13
C ARG A 291 22.49 26.67 -14.04
N ASP A 292 22.10 27.77 -13.41
CA ASP A 292 22.86 29.03 -13.43
C ASP A 292 24.25 28.93 -12.75
N ASP A 293 24.43 27.93 -11.89
CA ASP A 293 25.67 27.67 -11.15
C ASP A 293 26.72 26.85 -11.95
N VAL A 294 26.37 26.34 -13.14
CA VAL A 294 27.33 25.66 -14.03
C VAL A 294 27.87 26.70 -15.00
N GLY A 295 28.91 27.41 -14.57
CA GLY A 295 29.74 28.18 -15.52
C GLY A 295 30.28 27.26 -16.62
N ASP A 296 30.47 27.80 -17.83
CA ASP A 296 30.79 27.09 -19.09
C ASP A 296 32.13 26.30 -19.04
N GLY A 297 32.19 25.24 -18.24
CA GLY A 297 33.46 24.65 -17.84
C GLY A 297 33.35 23.46 -16.87
N TYR A 298 32.62 22.40 -17.24
CA TYR A 298 32.89 21.07 -16.68
C TYR A 298 33.16 20.03 -17.78
N ASP A 299 34.46 19.92 -18.09
CA ASP A 299 35.19 18.93 -18.89
C ASP A 299 34.43 17.71 -19.48
N GLU A 300 33.68 17.93 -20.56
CA GLU A 300 33.33 16.87 -21.53
C GLU A 300 34.43 16.68 -22.61
N SER A 301 35.65 17.18 -22.36
CA SER A 301 36.70 17.33 -23.38
C SER A 301 37.77 16.22 -23.36
N ARG A 302 38.05 15.60 -22.20
CA ARG A 302 39.18 14.67 -22.06
C ARG A 302 38.86 13.18 -22.23
N LYS A 303 37.59 12.75 -22.17
CA LYS A 303 37.20 11.33 -22.34
C LYS A 303 36.66 10.98 -23.74
N THR A 304 36.24 11.96 -24.53
CA THR A 304 35.35 11.74 -25.69
C THR A 304 36.07 11.76 -27.05
N TRP A 305 37.28 12.33 -27.12
CA TRP A 305 37.99 12.50 -28.40
C TRP A 305 38.45 11.19 -29.07
N TRP A 306 38.85 10.19 -28.27
CA TRP A 306 39.34 8.91 -28.80
C TRP A 306 38.20 7.96 -29.22
N LEU A 307 37.09 7.94 -28.46
CA LEU A 307 35.91 7.12 -28.76
C LEU A 307 35.20 7.53 -30.06
N ASN A 308 35.12 8.84 -30.32
CA ASN A 308 34.49 9.40 -31.53
C ASN A 308 35.22 9.05 -32.84
N ARG A 309 36.40 8.41 -32.78
CA ARG A 309 37.17 7.98 -33.96
C ARG A 309 36.95 6.51 -34.34
N LEU A 310 36.27 5.73 -33.49
CA LEU A 310 36.09 4.27 -33.67
C LEU A 310 34.64 3.83 -33.89
N MET A 311 33.63 4.63 -33.50
CA MET A 311 32.23 4.33 -33.78
C MET A 311 31.49 5.55 -34.29
N GLY A 312 30.92 5.43 -35.50
CA GLY A 312 30.09 6.46 -36.15
C GLY A 312 28.71 6.62 -35.51
N ARG A 313 28.64 6.98 -34.22
CA ARG A 313 27.39 7.40 -33.58
C ARG A 313 27.00 8.79 -34.08
N ARG A 314 25.71 8.98 -34.40
CA ARG A 314 25.13 10.31 -34.68
C ARG A 314 25.34 11.21 -33.45
N LYS A 315 25.82 12.44 -33.66
CA LYS A 315 25.85 13.48 -32.63
C LYS A 315 24.41 13.72 -32.11
N LYS A 316 24.11 13.25 -30.90
CA LYS A 316 22.92 13.70 -30.14
C LYS A 316 23.25 15.13 -29.69
N ILE A 317 22.72 16.15 -30.39
CA ILE A 317 22.96 17.55 -30.03
C ILE A 317 22.15 17.84 -28.77
N THR A 318 22.80 17.82 -27.62
CA THR A 318 22.20 18.13 -26.32
C THR A 318 22.04 19.64 -26.19
N HIS A 319 20.91 20.16 -26.68
CA HIS A 319 20.53 21.55 -26.44
C HIS A 319 20.10 21.72 -24.98
N ASP A 320 20.80 22.59 -24.25
CA ASP A 320 20.42 22.98 -22.89
C ASP A 320 19.30 24.03 -22.92
N TRP A 321 18.12 23.62 -22.48
CA TRP A 321 16.90 24.43 -22.40
C TRP A 321 16.74 25.05 -21.01
N PRO A 322 16.04 26.19 -20.85
CA PRO A 322 15.68 26.73 -19.54
C PRO A 322 14.71 25.81 -18.77
N PHE A 323 14.52 26.07 -17.48
CA PHE A 323 13.44 25.47 -16.69
C PHE A 323 12.08 25.73 -17.35
N PRO A 324 11.16 24.74 -17.43
CA PRO A 324 9.97 24.83 -18.28
C PRO A 324 8.87 25.79 -17.80
N PHE A 325 8.98 26.37 -16.60
CA PHE A 325 7.99 27.28 -16.03
C PHE A 325 8.64 28.60 -15.61
N GLU A 326 7.98 29.73 -15.86
CA GLU A 326 8.51 31.06 -15.54
C GLU A 326 7.38 31.99 -15.08
N GLU A 327 7.69 32.88 -14.15
CA GLU A 327 6.75 33.84 -13.55
C GLU A 327 6.16 34.78 -14.61
N GLY A 328 4.83 34.92 -14.62
CA GLY A 328 4.11 35.78 -15.55
C GLY A 328 4.09 35.28 -17.01
N LYS A 329 4.66 34.10 -17.32
CA LYS A 329 4.63 33.53 -18.68
C LYS A 329 3.63 32.39 -18.81
N LEU A 330 2.89 32.41 -19.92
CA LEU A 330 1.97 31.35 -20.30
C LEU A 330 2.75 30.06 -20.62
N PHE A 331 2.24 28.92 -20.14
CA PHE A 331 2.68 27.60 -20.57
C PHE A 331 1.50 26.70 -20.94
N VAL A 332 1.78 25.69 -21.76
CA VAL A 332 0.88 24.59 -22.10
C VAL A 332 1.49 23.31 -21.57
N LEU A 333 0.98 22.79 -20.45
CA LEU A 333 1.40 21.51 -19.88
C LEU A 333 0.44 20.43 -20.38
N THR A 334 0.98 19.34 -20.93
CA THR A 334 0.22 18.15 -21.32
C THR A 334 0.75 16.93 -20.58
N LEU A 335 -0.10 16.30 -19.79
CA LEU A 335 0.08 14.96 -19.23
C LEU A 335 -0.52 13.93 -20.18
N ARG A 336 0.18 12.81 -20.41
CA ARG A 336 -0.28 11.66 -21.20
C ARG A 336 -0.13 10.36 -20.40
N ALA A 337 -1.13 9.49 -20.46
CA ALA A 337 -1.03 8.12 -19.94
C ALA A 337 -0.34 7.20 -20.96
N GLY A 338 0.84 6.67 -20.61
CA GLY A 338 1.58 5.61 -21.31
C GLY A 338 1.20 4.20 -20.84
N MET A 339 2.02 3.19 -21.15
CA MET A 339 1.79 1.81 -20.66
C MET A 339 2.46 1.58 -19.30
N GLU A 340 3.55 2.29 -19.03
CA GLU A 340 4.38 2.17 -17.83
C GLU A 340 4.25 3.39 -16.89
N GLY A 341 3.81 4.55 -17.38
CA GLY A 341 3.60 5.72 -16.52
C GLY A 341 2.91 6.93 -17.14
N TYR A 342 2.98 8.06 -16.44
CA TYR A 342 2.52 9.37 -16.91
C TYR A 342 3.69 10.16 -17.50
N HIS A 343 3.55 10.63 -18.73
CA HIS A 343 4.53 11.48 -19.40
C HIS A 343 4.05 12.93 -19.36
N ILE A 344 4.93 13.85 -18.99
CA ILE A 344 4.61 15.27 -18.86
C ILE A 344 5.46 16.07 -19.84
N SER A 345 4.78 16.79 -20.72
CA SER A 345 5.38 17.70 -21.69
C SER A 345 4.93 19.14 -21.41
N VAL A 346 5.82 20.10 -21.62
CA VAL A 346 5.53 21.53 -21.51
C VAL A 346 5.90 22.20 -22.82
N ASN A 347 4.98 22.99 -23.39
CA ASN A 347 5.11 23.66 -24.67
C ASN A 347 5.53 22.70 -25.81
N GLY A 348 5.03 21.46 -25.78
CA GLY A 348 5.31 20.41 -26.76
C GLY A 348 6.61 19.62 -26.55
N ARG A 349 7.46 19.98 -25.58
CA ARG A 349 8.67 19.23 -25.22
C ARG A 349 8.43 18.36 -23.99
N HIS A 350 8.82 17.08 -24.03
CA HIS A 350 8.88 16.20 -22.86
C HIS A 350 9.82 16.76 -21.78
N ILE A 351 9.40 16.68 -20.52
CA ILE A 351 10.13 17.21 -19.35
C ILE A 351 10.41 16.11 -18.31
N THR A 352 9.46 15.20 -18.11
CA THR A 352 9.58 14.16 -17.08
C THR A 352 8.55 13.06 -17.30
N SER A 353 8.94 11.83 -16.96
CA SER A 353 8.06 10.67 -16.92
C SER A 353 8.00 10.08 -15.52
N PHE A 354 6.79 9.87 -15.00
CA PHE A 354 6.54 9.31 -13.69
C PHE A 354 5.95 7.90 -13.82
N PRO A 355 6.65 6.83 -13.40
CA PRO A 355 6.15 5.47 -13.52
C PRO A 355 4.88 5.27 -12.68
N TYR A 356 3.94 4.45 -13.17
CA TYR A 356 2.74 4.12 -12.42
C TYR A 356 3.08 3.49 -11.08
N ARG A 357 2.57 4.09 -10.01
CA ARG A 357 2.71 3.53 -8.67
C ARG A 357 1.57 2.59 -8.37
N THR A 358 1.94 1.45 -7.82
CA THR A 358 1.05 0.42 -7.33
C THR A 358 0.17 0.98 -6.21
N GLY A 359 -1.15 0.87 -6.40
CA GLY A 359 -2.15 1.57 -5.59
C GLY A 359 -3.36 1.96 -6.44
N PHE A 360 -3.14 2.30 -7.71
CA PHE A 360 -4.15 2.86 -8.59
C PHE A 360 -4.09 2.28 -10.01
N VAL A 361 -5.23 2.34 -10.70
CA VAL A 361 -5.36 2.19 -12.15
C VAL A 361 -5.67 3.56 -12.79
N LEU A 362 -5.68 3.63 -14.13
CA LEU A 362 -5.94 4.90 -14.83
C LEU A 362 -7.37 5.39 -14.61
N GLU A 363 -8.28 4.44 -14.47
CA GLU A 363 -9.70 4.62 -14.21
C GLU A 363 -9.97 5.28 -12.84
N ASP A 364 -9.04 5.18 -11.88
CA ASP A 364 -9.17 5.81 -10.56
C ASP A 364 -8.97 7.34 -10.63
N ALA A 365 -8.32 7.85 -11.68
CA ALA A 365 -8.01 9.27 -11.88
C ALA A 365 -9.25 10.09 -12.27
N THR A 366 -10.21 10.13 -11.36
CA THR A 366 -11.56 10.69 -11.52
C THR A 366 -11.63 12.21 -11.30
N GLY A 367 -10.50 12.85 -10.99
CA GLY A 367 -10.37 14.30 -10.98
C GLY A 367 -8.95 14.78 -11.27
N LEU A 368 -8.87 16.02 -11.78
CA LEU A 368 -7.64 16.80 -11.88
C LEU A 368 -7.82 18.08 -11.07
N ALA A 369 -7.01 18.28 -10.02
CA ALA A 369 -6.94 19.53 -9.28
C ALA A 369 -5.71 20.35 -9.69
N VAL A 370 -5.85 21.68 -9.78
CA VAL A 370 -4.72 22.60 -9.96
C VAL A 370 -4.71 23.63 -8.84
N LYS A 371 -3.60 23.73 -8.11
CA LYS A 371 -3.48 24.48 -6.84
C LYS A 371 -2.22 25.35 -6.83
N GLY A 372 -2.16 26.30 -5.89
CA GLY A 372 -1.03 27.21 -5.71
C GLY A 372 -1.12 28.48 -6.55
N ASN A 373 0.02 29.12 -6.75
CA ASN A 373 0.17 30.48 -7.28
C ASN A 373 0.15 30.51 -8.81
N ILE A 374 -1.04 30.28 -9.36
CA ILE A 374 -1.25 30.10 -10.79
C ILE A 374 -2.66 30.54 -11.22
N ASP A 375 -2.72 31.20 -12.38
CA ASP A 375 -3.95 31.49 -13.12
C ASP A 375 -4.15 30.42 -14.20
N VAL A 376 -5.33 29.80 -14.24
CA VAL A 376 -5.63 28.67 -15.14
C VAL A 376 -6.65 29.12 -16.18
N HIS A 377 -6.17 29.43 -17.38
CA HIS A 377 -6.98 29.94 -18.49
C HIS A 377 -7.93 28.88 -19.06
N SER A 378 -7.43 27.64 -19.19
CA SER A 378 -8.27 26.50 -19.58
C SER A 378 -7.66 25.17 -19.16
N VAL A 379 -8.54 24.18 -18.97
CA VAL A 379 -8.16 22.77 -18.82
C VAL A 379 -9.00 21.95 -19.79
N TYR A 380 -8.35 21.05 -20.53
CA TYR A 380 -9.06 20.03 -21.31
C TYR A 380 -8.43 18.66 -21.14
N ALA A 381 -9.25 17.62 -21.16
CA ALA A 381 -8.86 16.23 -21.13
C ALA A 381 -9.54 15.51 -22.29
N SER A 382 -8.81 14.71 -23.07
CA SER A 382 -9.36 14.00 -24.22
C SER A 382 -8.73 12.62 -24.42
N THR A 383 -9.31 11.85 -25.35
CA THR A 383 -9.09 10.39 -25.44
C THR A 383 -9.46 9.71 -24.12
N LEU A 384 -10.54 10.19 -23.48
CA LEU A 384 -11.09 9.62 -22.26
C LEU A 384 -11.88 8.34 -22.58
N PRO A 385 -12.00 7.39 -21.64
CA PRO A 385 -12.78 6.17 -21.86
C PRO A 385 -14.24 6.52 -22.15
N SER A 386 -14.81 5.96 -23.23
CA SER A 386 -16.21 6.21 -23.66
C SER A 386 -17.26 5.42 -22.86
N THR A 387 -16.82 4.52 -21.98
CA THR A 387 -17.66 3.73 -21.07
C THR A 387 -17.21 3.93 -19.63
N ASN A 388 -18.15 3.95 -18.69
CA ASN A 388 -17.81 4.23 -17.30
C ASN A 388 -17.20 2.98 -16.66
N PRO A 389 -15.96 3.05 -16.13
CA PRO A 389 -15.43 2.01 -15.27
C PRO A 389 -16.10 2.00 -13.88
N SER A 390 -17.09 2.88 -13.63
CA SER A 390 -17.99 2.80 -12.48
C SER A 390 -18.48 1.37 -12.31
N PHE A 391 -17.86 0.67 -11.36
CA PHE A 391 -18.26 -0.61 -10.80
C PHE A 391 -19.13 -1.40 -11.76
N ALA A 392 -18.57 -1.89 -12.88
CA ALA A 392 -19.36 -2.70 -13.81
C ALA A 392 -19.78 -3.97 -13.05
N PRO A 393 -21.03 -4.07 -12.52
CA PRO A 393 -21.36 -5.11 -11.55
C PRO A 393 -21.35 -6.48 -12.25
N GLN A 394 -21.41 -6.43 -13.58
CA GLN A 394 -21.48 -7.53 -14.53
C GLN A 394 -20.10 -7.90 -15.14
N LYS A 395 -18.99 -7.25 -14.74
CA LYS A 395 -17.64 -7.63 -15.22
C LYS A 395 -16.57 -7.88 -14.16
N HIS A 396 -16.71 -7.42 -12.91
CA HIS A 396 -15.72 -7.69 -11.86
C HIS A 396 -16.23 -8.37 -10.60
N LEU A 397 -17.53 -8.66 -10.53
CA LEU A 397 -17.96 -9.95 -10.00
C LEU A 397 -17.54 -11.04 -11.01
N GLU A 398 -16.24 -11.37 -11.01
CA GLU A 398 -15.81 -12.74 -11.31
C GLU A 398 -16.31 -13.64 -10.17
N MET A 399 -17.63 -13.79 -10.12
CA MET A 399 -18.38 -14.76 -9.33
C MET A 399 -18.13 -16.14 -9.93
N GLN A 400 -16.88 -16.57 -9.84
CA GLN A 400 -16.42 -17.91 -10.18
C GLN A 400 -16.37 -18.74 -8.89
N SER A 401 -16.83 -19.99 -8.98
CA SER A 401 -16.85 -20.91 -7.84
C SER A 401 -15.46 -21.16 -7.23
N ILE A 402 -14.39 -21.02 -8.02
CA ILE A 402 -12.99 -21.21 -7.58
C ILE A 402 -12.55 -20.23 -6.48
N TRP A 403 -13.19 -19.06 -6.38
CA TRP A 403 -12.86 -18.05 -5.37
C TRP A 403 -13.73 -18.15 -4.11
N LYS A 404 -14.74 -19.04 -4.07
CA LYS A 404 -15.57 -19.22 -2.88
C LYS A 404 -14.77 -19.81 -1.72
N ALA A 405 -15.15 -19.42 -0.52
CA ALA A 405 -14.66 -19.99 0.71
C ALA A 405 -15.02 -21.49 0.81
N PRO A 406 -14.09 -22.36 1.21
CA PRO A 406 -14.46 -23.67 1.73
C PRO A 406 -15.42 -23.53 2.91
N SER A 407 -16.35 -24.49 3.02
CA SER A 407 -17.14 -24.70 4.24
C SER A 407 -16.22 -24.90 5.45
N LEU A 408 -16.63 -24.42 6.61
CA LEU A 408 -15.89 -24.64 7.84
C LEU A 408 -15.71 -26.16 8.09
N PRO A 409 -14.48 -26.63 8.41
CA PRO A 409 -14.23 -28.04 8.64
C PRO A 409 -14.82 -28.50 9.97
N GLN A 410 -15.13 -29.80 10.08
CA GLN A 410 -15.42 -30.44 11.37
C GLN A 410 -14.15 -30.83 12.15
N LYS A 411 -12.98 -30.71 11.53
CA LYS A 411 -11.68 -30.99 12.14
C LYS A 411 -11.10 -29.70 12.75
N PRO A 412 -10.25 -29.80 13.80
CA PRO A 412 -9.56 -28.64 14.35
C PRO A 412 -8.81 -27.85 13.28
N VAL A 413 -8.93 -26.52 13.33
CA VAL A 413 -8.23 -25.60 12.45
C VAL A 413 -6.91 -25.20 13.12
N GLU A 414 -5.79 -25.24 12.38
CA GLU A 414 -4.49 -24.86 12.94
C GLU A 414 -4.41 -23.35 13.12
N LEU A 415 -4.80 -22.61 12.09
CA LEU A 415 -4.76 -21.15 12.06
C LEU A 415 -6.06 -20.58 11.50
N PHE A 416 -6.68 -19.70 12.27
CA PHE A 416 -7.71 -18.78 11.77
C PHE A 416 -7.06 -17.44 11.40
N ILE A 417 -7.43 -16.85 10.27
CA ILE A 417 -6.97 -15.52 9.82
C ILE A 417 -8.19 -14.61 9.69
N GLY A 418 -8.31 -13.65 10.61
CA GLY A 418 -9.25 -12.55 10.53
C GLY A 418 -8.64 -11.38 9.76
N ILE A 419 -9.25 -11.01 8.64
CA ILE A 419 -8.78 -9.95 7.75
C ILE A 419 -9.67 -8.73 7.97
N LEU A 420 -9.14 -7.61 8.45
CA LEU A 420 -9.89 -6.36 8.54
C LEU A 420 -10.15 -5.80 7.15
N SER A 421 -11.39 -5.39 6.88
CA SER A 421 -11.77 -4.77 5.61
C SER A 421 -12.95 -3.78 5.79
N ALA A 422 -13.23 -2.96 4.79
CA ALA A 422 -14.33 -1.98 4.79
C ALA A 422 -15.30 -2.24 3.63
N GLY A 423 -16.56 -1.77 3.73
CA GLY A 423 -17.63 -2.12 2.79
C GLY A 423 -17.27 -1.95 1.31
N ASN A 424 -16.59 -0.84 0.98
CA ASN A 424 -16.16 -0.47 -0.38
C ASN A 424 -14.87 -1.18 -0.87
N HIS A 425 -14.13 -1.90 -0.03
CA HIS A 425 -12.85 -2.54 -0.39
C HIS A 425 -13.02 -3.88 -1.17
N PHE A 426 -13.86 -3.87 -2.20
CA PHE A 426 -14.12 -5.08 -3.00
C PHE A 426 -12.87 -5.54 -3.77
N ALA A 427 -12.06 -4.60 -4.27
CA ALA A 427 -10.88 -4.90 -5.09
C ALA A 427 -9.77 -5.56 -4.26
N GLU A 428 -9.57 -5.09 -3.03
CA GLU A 428 -8.66 -5.62 -2.02
C GLU A 428 -9.06 -7.05 -1.64
N ARG A 429 -10.32 -7.27 -1.27
CA ARG A 429 -10.85 -8.61 -0.99
C ARG A 429 -10.68 -9.56 -2.18
N MET A 430 -10.99 -9.10 -3.40
CA MET A 430 -10.78 -9.92 -4.60
C MET A 430 -9.31 -10.21 -4.90
N ALA A 431 -8.39 -9.28 -4.62
CA ALA A 431 -6.96 -9.52 -4.77
C ALA A 431 -6.44 -10.52 -3.74
N VAL A 432 -6.86 -10.41 -2.48
CA VAL A 432 -6.57 -11.39 -1.42
C VAL A 432 -7.12 -12.78 -1.79
N ARG A 433 -8.38 -12.86 -2.26
CA ARG A 433 -8.98 -14.10 -2.79
C ARG A 433 -8.14 -14.70 -3.92
N LYS A 434 -7.80 -13.91 -4.93
CA LYS A 434 -7.04 -14.37 -6.12
C LYS A 434 -5.56 -14.66 -5.85
N SER A 435 -5.02 -14.21 -4.72
CA SER A 435 -3.61 -14.37 -4.33
C SER A 435 -3.45 -15.41 -3.21
N TRP A 436 -3.05 -14.99 -2.02
CA TRP A 436 -2.56 -15.88 -0.96
C TRP A 436 -3.65 -16.79 -0.36
N MET A 437 -4.94 -16.46 -0.50
CA MET A 437 -6.03 -17.40 -0.17
C MET A 437 -6.10 -18.63 -1.09
N GLN A 438 -5.34 -18.65 -2.21
CA GLN A 438 -5.20 -19.84 -3.07
C GLN A 438 -4.13 -20.83 -2.57
N GLN A 439 -3.42 -20.53 -1.48
CA GLN A 439 -2.46 -21.48 -0.89
C GLN A 439 -3.15 -22.78 -0.46
N LYS A 440 -2.45 -23.90 -0.65
CA LYS A 440 -2.94 -25.27 -0.37
C LYS A 440 -3.52 -25.42 1.04
N LEU A 441 -2.93 -24.75 2.04
CA LEU A 441 -3.36 -24.80 3.45
C LEU A 441 -4.73 -24.17 3.69
N VAL A 442 -5.07 -23.10 2.95
CA VAL A 442 -6.39 -22.44 2.98
C VAL A 442 -7.40 -23.30 2.21
N LYS A 443 -7.00 -23.79 1.02
CA LYS A 443 -7.86 -24.65 0.18
C LYS A 443 -8.17 -26.01 0.81
N SER A 444 -7.30 -26.55 1.66
CA SER A 444 -7.53 -27.79 2.40
C SER A 444 -8.22 -27.57 3.76
N SER A 445 -8.65 -26.35 4.08
CA SER A 445 -9.22 -25.96 5.37
C SER A 445 -8.37 -26.28 6.62
N LYS A 446 -7.04 -26.49 6.50
CA LYS A 446 -6.13 -26.47 7.68
C LYS A 446 -6.05 -25.03 8.22
N VAL A 447 -6.25 -24.06 7.33
CA VAL A 447 -6.35 -22.62 7.62
C VAL A 447 -7.70 -22.11 7.15
N VAL A 448 -8.34 -21.28 7.97
CA VAL A 448 -9.59 -20.61 7.63
C VAL A 448 -9.33 -19.10 7.61
N ALA A 449 -9.57 -18.44 6.49
CA ALA A 449 -9.49 -16.98 6.37
C ALA A 449 -10.89 -16.38 6.19
N ARG A 450 -11.17 -15.25 6.85
CA ARG A 450 -12.45 -14.52 6.76
C ARG A 450 -12.24 -13.01 6.83
N PHE A 451 -13.00 -12.25 6.05
CA PHE A 451 -13.00 -10.78 6.07
C PHE A 451 -14.00 -10.26 7.10
N PHE A 452 -13.61 -9.29 7.92
CA PHE A 452 -14.45 -8.64 8.93
C PHE A 452 -14.80 -7.24 8.47
N VAL A 453 -16.07 -7.03 8.13
CA VAL A 453 -16.54 -5.80 7.48
C VAL A 453 -17.70 -5.20 8.26
N ALA A 454 -17.62 -3.91 8.58
CA ALA A 454 -18.70 -3.17 9.20
C ALA A 454 -19.52 -2.42 8.13
N LEU A 455 -20.68 -1.89 8.52
CA LEU A 455 -21.63 -1.30 7.58
C LEU A 455 -21.21 0.10 7.15
N HIS A 456 -21.20 0.34 5.85
CA HIS A 456 -20.80 1.60 5.24
C HIS A 456 -21.95 2.64 5.30
N ALA A 457 -21.64 3.94 5.33
CA ALA A 457 -22.65 5.01 5.41
C ALA A 457 -23.65 5.01 4.22
N ARG A 458 -23.13 4.79 3.00
CA ARG A 458 -23.93 4.57 1.78
C ARG A 458 -24.66 3.22 1.82
N LYS A 459 -25.94 3.21 1.45
CA LYS A 459 -26.80 2.01 1.43
C LYS A 459 -26.39 1.04 0.34
N GLU A 460 -26.04 1.57 -0.82
CA GLU A 460 -25.70 0.88 -2.06
C GLU A 460 -24.50 -0.07 -1.82
N VAL A 461 -23.45 0.45 -1.17
CA VAL A 461 -22.26 -0.32 -0.76
C VAL A 461 -22.63 -1.50 0.14
N ASN A 462 -23.62 -1.36 1.02
CA ASN A 462 -24.04 -2.47 1.89
C ASN A 462 -24.90 -3.51 1.16
N VAL A 463 -25.65 -3.12 0.12
CA VAL A 463 -26.37 -4.05 -0.75
C VAL A 463 -25.36 -4.91 -1.53
N ASP A 464 -24.34 -4.28 -2.12
CA ASP A 464 -23.27 -4.99 -2.83
C ASP A 464 -22.44 -5.88 -1.90
N LEU A 465 -22.08 -5.38 -0.71
CA LEU A 465 -21.40 -6.17 0.33
C LEU A 465 -22.22 -7.40 0.75
N LYS A 466 -23.55 -7.27 0.87
CA LYS A 466 -24.43 -8.40 1.20
C LYS A 466 -24.41 -9.46 0.10
N LYS A 467 -24.55 -9.05 -1.17
CA LYS A 467 -24.44 -9.95 -2.34
C LYS A 467 -23.07 -10.64 -2.43
N GLU A 468 -22.00 -9.91 -2.12
CA GLU A 468 -20.64 -10.45 -2.07
C GLU A 468 -20.50 -11.51 -0.96
N ALA A 469 -20.97 -11.19 0.25
CA ALA A 469 -20.94 -12.09 1.40
C ALA A 469 -21.73 -13.38 1.14
N GLU A 470 -22.94 -13.25 0.59
CA GLU A 470 -23.79 -14.36 0.13
C GLU A 470 -23.09 -15.26 -0.89
N TYR A 471 -22.37 -14.65 -1.84
CA TYR A 471 -21.75 -15.41 -2.91
C TYR A 471 -20.47 -16.13 -2.48
N PHE A 472 -19.51 -15.42 -1.88
CA PHE A 472 -18.18 -15.96 -1.58
C PHE A 472 -18.13 -16.72 -0.26
N GLY A 473 -18.96 -16.39 0.73
CA GLY A 473 -19.02 -17.09 2.02
C GLY A 473 -17.78 -16.89 2.92
N ASP A 474 -16.92 -15.92 2.59
CA ASP A 474 -15.75 -15.52 3.38
C ASP A 474 -15.93 -14.22 4.18
N ILE A 475 -17.04 -13.51 4.02
CA ILE A 475 -17.29 -12.25 4.74
C ILE A 475 -18.13 -12.49 6.00
N VAL A 476 -17.62 -11.96 7.11
CA VAL A 476 -18.27 -11.85 8.40
C VAL A 476 -18.65 -10.38 8.60
N ILE A 477 -19.94 -10.07 8.44
CA ILE A 477 -20.45 -8.71 8.60
C ILE A 477 -20.72 -8.44 10.08
N VAL A 478 -20.11 -7.38 10.63
CA VAL A 478 -20.38 -6.90 11.99
C VAL A 478 -21.44 -5.78 11.95
N PRO A 479 -22.53 -5.86 12.73
CA PRO A 479 -23.75 -5.06 12.50
C PRO A 479 -23.70 -3.63 13.10
N TYR A 480 -22.58 -2.94 12.92
CA TYR A 480 -22.38 -1.55 13.34
C TYR A 480 -21.84 -0.69 12.18
N MET A 481 -21.96 0.64 12.27
CA MET A 481 -21.43 1.55 11.24
C MET A 481 -19.90 1.63 11.30
N ASP A 482 -19.23 1.44 10.17
CA ASP A 482 -17.77 1.48 10.08
C ASP A 482 -17.22 2.86 10.45
N HIS A 483 -16.21 2.87 11.33
CA HIS A 483 -15.52 4.07 11.80
C HIS A 483 -14.12 3.66 12.25
N TYR A 484 -13.11 4.50 11.99
CA TYR A 484 -11.72 4.15 12.30
C TYR A 484 -11.52 3.80 13.78
N ASP A 485 -12.00 4.65 14.70
CA ASP A 485 -11.88 4.39 16.15
C ASP A 485 -12.59 3.11 16.63
N LEU A 486 -13.49 2.54 15.82
CA LEU A 486 -14.23 1.32 16.14
C LEU A 486 -13.61 0.06 15.50
N VAL A 487 -12.43 0.16 14.91
CA VAL A 487 -11.68 -1.00 14.37
C VAL A 487 -11.36 -2.03 15.48
N VAL A 488 -11.16 -1.58 16.73
CA VAL A 488 -10.98 -2.45 17.89
C VAL A 488 -12.14 -3.45 18.09
N LEU A 489 -13.37 -3.10 17.70
CA LEU A 489 -14.52 -4.01 17.78
C LEU A 489 -14.49 -5.12 16.72
N LYS A 490 -13.95 -4.86 15.50
CA LYS A 490 -13.65 -5.93 14.52
C LYS A 490 -12.59 -6.89 15.08
N THR A 491 -11.61 -6.38 15.83
CA THR A 491 -10.57 -7.22 16.44
C THR A 491 -11.13 -8.16 17.52
N VAL A 492 -12.04 -7.68 18.37
CA VAL A 492 -12.79 -8.54 19.31
C VAL A 492 -13.60 -9.59 18.54
N ALA A 493 -14.29 -9.20 17.46
CA ALA A 493 -15.03 -10.13 16.60
C ALA A 493 -14.15 -11.20 15.93
N ILE A 494 -12.90 -10.88 15.58
CA ILE A 494 -11.90 -11.84 15.08
C ILE A 494 -11.55 -12.87 16.15
N CYS A 495 -11.24 -12.43 17.38
CA CYS A 495 -10.98 -13.34 18.50
C CYS A 495 -12.18 -14.26 18.76
N GLU A 496 -13.39 -13.69 18.83
CA GLU A 496 -14.62 -14.43 19.06
C GLU A 496 -14.93 -15.46 17.97
N TYR A 497 -14.82 -15.09 16.70
CA TYR A 497 -15.05 -16.02 15.60
C TYR A 497 -14.00 -17.14 15.58
N GLY A 498 -12.73 -16.81 15.84
CA GLY A 498 -11.63 -17.78 15.94
C GLY A 498 -11.82 -18.79 17.07
N VAL A 499 -12.32 -18.33 18.23
CA VAL A 499 -12.57 -19.16 19.41
C VAL A 499 -13.87 -19.95 19.29
N SER A 500 -15.00 -19.27 19.12
CA SER A 500 -16.34 -19.83 19.28
C SER A 500 -16.94 -20.42 18.01
N THR A 501 -16.55 -19.93 16.82
CA THR A 501 -17.07 -20.43 15.52
C THR A 501 -16.11 -21.39 14.83
N VAL A 502 -14.80 -21.15 14.91
CA VAL A 502 -13.77 -21.94 14.21
C VAL A 502 -13.06 -22.93 15.13
N GLY A 503 -12.87 -22.59 16.42
CA GLY A 503 -12.11 -23.42 17.36
C GLY A 503 -10.65 -23.59 16.93
N ALA A 504 -10.02 -22.51 16.43
CA ALA A 504 -8.66 -22.55 15.90
C ALA A 504 -7.60 -22.53 17.00
N LYS A 505 -6.51 -23.27 16.82
CA LYS A 505 -5.38 -23.31 17.77
C LYS A 505 -4.62 -21.98 17.85
N TYR A 506 -4.44 -21.33 16.70
CA TYR A 506 -3.89 -19.98 16.58
C TYR A 506 -4.88 -19.05 15.87
N ILE A 507 -4.91 -17.78 16.28
CA ILE A 507 -5.72 -16.72 15.68
C ILE A 507 -4.76 -15.64 15.17
N MET A 508 -4.80 -15.33 13.88
CA MET A 508 -4.05 -14.23 13.27
C MET A 508 -5.00 -13.11 12.87
N LYS A 509 -4.59 -11.86 13.13
CA LYS A 509 -5.17 -10.66 12.54
C LYS A 509 -4.27 -10.20 11.39
N CYS A 510 -4.84 -9.71 10.30
CA CYS A 510 -4.16 -8.87 9.31
C CYS A 510 -5.15 -7.91 8.65
N ASP A 511 -4.65 -7.04 7.75
CA ASP A 511 -5.45 -6.08 7.01
C ASP A 511 -5.65 -6.50 5.54
N ASP A 512 -6.61 -5.90 4.84
CA ASP A 512 -6.94 -6.23 3.44
C ASP A 512 -5.92 -5.71 2.40
N ASP A 513 -4.94 -4.92 2.84
CA ASP A 513 -3.74 -4.53 2.11
C ASP A 513 -2.46 -5.26 2.62
N THR A 514 -2.62 -6.36 3.38
CA THR A 514 -1.51 -7.25 3.79
C THR A 514 -1.45 -8.51 2.91
N PHE A 515 -0.28 -8.78 2.31
CA PHE A 515 0.02 -10.07 1.69
C PHE A 515 0.62 -11.05 2.71
N VAL A 516 0.06 -12.26 2.83
CA VAL A 516 0.43 -13.24 3.88
C VAL A 516 1.05 -14.52 3.29
N ARG A 517 2.23 -14.91 3.77
CA ARG A 517 2.79 -16.26 3.55
C ARG A 517 2.28 -17.23 4.61
N VAL A 518 1.11 -17.80 4.33
CA VAL A 518 0.36 -18.71 5.24
C VAL A 518 1.20 -19.90 5.69
N ASP A 519 2.09 -20.41 4.84
CA ASP A 519 3.07 -21.45 5.19
C ASP A 519 4.09 -20.99 6.23
N ALA A 520 4.67 -19.80 6.04
CA ALA A 520 5.71 -19.25 6.90
C ALA A 520 5.17 -18.80 8.28
N VAL A 521 4.00 -18.15 8.32
CA VAL A 521 3.39 -17.69 9.59
C VAL A 521 2.99 -18.86 10.50
N ILE A 522 2.51 -19.97 9.94
CA ILE A 522 2.20 -21.18 10.74
C ILE A 522 3.49 -21.82 11.25
N GLN A 523 4.52 -21.95 10.41
CA GLN A 523 5.81 -22.50 10.84
C GLN A 523 6.42 -21.64 11.96
N GLU A 524 6.26 -20.32 11.95
CA GLU A 524 6.70 -19.46 13.04
C GLU A 524 5.93 -19.73 14.33
N ALA A 525 4.60 -19.87 14.27
CA ALA A 525 3.77 -20.21 15.43
C ALA A 525 4.05 -21.63 15.99
N GLU A 526 4.35 -22.60 15.12
CA GLU A 526 4.70 -23.98 15.49
C GLU A 526 6.11 -24.12 16.12
N LYS A 527 6.99 -23.11 16.01
CA LYS A 527 8.34 -23.14 16.65
C LYS A 527 8.29 -23.09 18.18
N VAL A 528 7.25 -22.48 18.76
CA VAL A 528 7.13 -22.35 20.22
C VAL A 528 6.68 -23.68 20.82
N LYS A 529 7.65 -24.39 21.39
CA LYS A 529 7.46 -25.70 22.02
C LYS A 529 7.20 -25.51 23.52
N GLY A 530 6.00 -25.85 23.98
CA GLY A 530 5.71 -25.87 25.42
C GLY A 530 4.22 -25.79 25.75
N ARG A 531 3.94 -25.28 26.95
CA ARG A 531 2.60 -24.86 27.40
C ARG A 531 2.53 -23.33 27.56
N GLU A 532 3.37 -22.60 26.84
CA GLU A 532 3.38 -21.14 26.85
C GLU A 532 2.27 -20.61 25.94
N SER A 533 1.71 -19.47 26.33
CA SER A 533 0.73 -18.73 25.53
C SER A 533 1.50 -17.85 24.55
N LEU A 534 0.97 -17.53 23.37
CA LEU A 534 1.77 -17.04 22.25
C LEU A 534 1.29 -15.70 21.71
N TYR A 535 2.21 -14.74 21.57
CA TYR A 535 1.98 -13.50 20.82
C TYR A 535 3.14 -13.23 19.86
N ILE A 536 2.90 -13.33 18.54
CA ILE A 536 3.92 -13.10 17.50
C ILE A 536 3.55 -11.89 16.66
N GLY A 537 4.50 -11.01 16.39
CA GLY A 537 4.38 -9.99 15.35
C GLY A 537 5.62 -9.11 15.26
N ASN A 538 5.51 -7.97 14.60
CA ASN A 538 6.52 -6.93 14.69
C ASN A 538 6.22 -6.06 15.93
N ILE A 539 6.78 -6.45 17.08
CA ILE A 539 6.48 -5.84 18.38
C ILE A 539 7.18 -4.48 18.52
N ASN A 540 6.41 -3.43 18.81
CA ASN A 540 6.90 -2.15 19.29
C ASN A 540 7.14 -2.23 20.79
N PHE A 541 8.36 -1.87 21.22
CA PHE A 541 8.71 -1.72 22.63
C PHE A 541 8.94 -0.24 22.93
N TYR A 542 8.45 0.23 24.08
CA TYR A 542 8.64 1.61 24.54
C TYR A 542 8.18 2.68 23.54
N HIS A 543 7.09 2.41 22.80
CA HIS A 543 6.50 3.38 21.89
C HIS A 543 5.76 4.46 22.69
N LYS A 544 6.05 5.73 22.41
CA LYS A 544 5.37 6.88 23.04
C LYS A 544 4.12 7.26 22.25
N PRO A 545 3.00 7.62 22.91
CA PRO A 545 1.85 8.20 22.23
C PRO A 545 2.25 9.45 21.43
N LEU A 546 1.90 9.47 20.14
CA LEU A 546 2.03 10.68 19.33
C LEU A 546 1.02 11.71 19.85
N ARG A 547 1.46 12.93 20.16
CA ARG A 547 0.59 14.00 20.68
C ARG A 547 0.04 14.91 19.57
N THR A 548 0.41 14.67 18.31
CA THR A 548 -0.02 15.41 17.12
C THR A 548 -0.09 14.49 15.88
N GLY A 549 -0.80 14.91 14.83
CA GLY A 549 -0.98 14.15 13.58
C GLY A 549 -2.22 13.24 13.57
N LYS A 550 -2.36 12.39 12.53
CA LYS A 550 -3.52 11.48 12.36
C LYS A 550 -3.74 10.56 13.56
N TRP A 551 -2.65 10.12 14.17
CA TRP A 551 -2.62 9.20 15.31
C TRP A 551 -2.43 9.93 16.65
N ALA A 552 -2.87 11.18 16.75
CA ALA A 552 -2.76 11.95 17.98
C ALA A 552 -3.56 11.31 19.13
N VAL A 553 -2.93 11.25 20.30
CA VAL A 553 -3.53 10.78 21.55
C VAL A 553 -3.24 11.82 22.62
N THR A 554 -4.28 12.39 23.23
CA THR A 554 -4.12 13.45 24.24
C THR A 554 -3.64 12.87 25.58
N TYR A 555 -3.23 13.73 26.52
CA TYR A 555 -2.80 13.27 27.85
C TYR A 555 -3.97 12.79 28.71
N GLU A 556 -5.18 13.20 28.38
CA GLU A 556 -6.42 12.67 28.93
C GLU A 556 -6.63 11.22 28.45
N GLU A 557 -6.48 10.98 27.13
CA GLU A 557 -6.68 9.65 26.51
C GLU A 557 -5.62 8.62 26.92
N TRP A 558 -4.38 9.07 27.11
CA TRP A 558 -3.27 8.24 27.58
C TRP A 558 -2.29 9.07 28.41
N PRO A 559 -2.42 9.07 29.75
CA PRO A 559 -1.56 9.85 30.64
C PRO A 559 -0.15 9.26 30.81
N GLU A 560 0.02 7.95 30.60
CA GLU A 560 1.32 7.28 30.73
C GLU A 560 2.30 7.70 29.61
N GLU A 561 3.62 7.58 29.86
CA GLU A 561 4.64 8.01 28.88
C GLU A 561 4.77 7.05 27.69
N TYR A 562 4.44 5.76 27.90
CA TYR A 562 4.62 4.68 26.94
C TYR A 562 3.36 3.83 26.84
N TYR A 563 3.16 3.21 25.68
CA TYR A 563 2.24 2.07 25.52
C TYR A 563 2.89 0.77 26.03
N PRO A 564 2.08 -0.24 26.44
CA PRO A 564 2.58 -1.59 26.67
C PRO A 564 3.12 -2.20 25.36
N PRO A 565 3.96 -3.26 25.40
CA PRO A 565 4.46 -3.90 24.20
C PRO A 565 3.33 -4.44 23.30
N TYR A 566 3.30 -4.02 22.04
CA TYR A 566 2.25 -4.39 21.10
C TYR A 566 2.78 -4.70 19.71
N ALA A 567 2.19 -5.67 19.03
CA ALA A 567 2.49 -5.98 17.63
C ALA A 567 1.86 -4.94 16.70
N ASN A 568 2.61 -4.41 15.74
CA ASN A 568 2.08 -3.50 14.72
C ASN A 568 0.84 -4.09 14.00
N GLY A 569 -0.18 -3.26 13.79
CA GLY A 569 -1.45 -3.63 13.15
C GLY A 569 -1.41 -4.56 11.92
N PRO A 570 -0.48 -4.42 10.94
CA PRO A 570 -0.54 -5.12 9.66
C PRO A 570 -0.60 -6.64 9.72
N GLY A 571 -0.09 -7.23 10.81
CA GLY A 571 -0.47 -8.58 11.19
C GLY A 571 0.27 -9.15 12.40
N TYR A 572 -0.45 -9.96 13.19
CA TYR A 572 0.06 -10.63 14.38
C TYR A 572 -0.72 -11.92 14.67
N ILE A 573 -0.13 -12.82 15.46
CA ILE A 573 -0.67 -14.14 15.81
C ILE A 573 -0.81 -14.26 17.33
N LEU A 574 -1.94 -14.80 17.78
CA LEU A 574 -2.30 -15.12 19.16
C LEU A 574 -2.52 -16.63 19.32
N SER A 575 -2.23 -17.19 20.50
CA SER A 575 -2.76 -18.49 20.89
C SER A 575 -4.24 -18.42 21.26
N TYR A 576 -4.94 -19.55 21.12
CA TYR A 576 -6.36 -19.72 21.46
C TYR A 576 -6.74 -19.22 22.87
N ASP A 577 -5.88 -19.44 23.88
CA ASP A 577 -6.14 -19.05 25.27
C ASP A 577 -6.13 -17.54 25.50
N ILE A 578 -5.24 -16.80 24.82
CA ILE A 578 -5.24 -15.33 24.83
C ILE A 578 -6.50 -14.81 24.12
N ALA A 579 -6.82 -15.34 22.94
CA ALA A 579 -8.03 -14.96 22.21
C ALA A 579 -9.31 -15.26 23.02
N LYS A 580 -9.35 -16.39 23.72
CA LYS A 580 -10.47 -16.75 24.61
C LYS A 580 -10.56 -15.82 25.81
N PHE A 581 -9.44 -15.49 26.46
CA PHE A 581 -9.44 -14.51 27.55
C PHE A 581 -10.03 -13.16 27.11
N ILE A 582 -9.62 -12.66 25.94
CA ILE A 582 -10.16 -11.40 25.37
C ILE A 582 -11.68 -11.45 25.22
N VAL A 583 -12.23 -12.57 24.72
CA VAL A 583 -13.67 -12.78 24.58
C VAL A 583 -14.36 -12.85 25.95
N ASP A 584 -13.85 -13.69 26.84
CA ASP A 584 -14.43 -13.89 28.18
C ASP A 584 -14.45 -12.58 28.99
N ASP A 585 -13.41 -11.74 28.89
CA ASP A 585 -13.34 -10.43 29.56
C ASP A 585 -14.21 -9.36 28.88
N PHE A 586 -14.41 -9.44 27.56
CA PHE A 586 -15.33 -8.56 26.83
C PHE A 586 -16.79 -8.83 27.23
N GLU A 587 -17.20 -10.11 27.23
CA GLU A 587 -18.53 -10.53 27.69
C GLU A 587 -18.80 -10.11 29.14
N GLN A 588 -17.77 -10.11 30.00
CA GLN A 588 -17.86 -9.67 31.39
C GLN A 588 -17.77 -8.15 31.60
N GLN A 589 -17.68 -7.33 30.54
CA GLN A 589 -17.47 -5.88 30.60
C GLN A 589 -16.18 -5.46 31.32
N LYS A 590 -15.15 -6.31 31.32
CA LYS A 590 -13.84 -6.12 32.00
C LYS A 590 -12.70 -5.74 31.05
N LEU A 591 -12.91 -5.88 29.74
CA LEU A 591 -11.91 -5.55 28.74
C LEU A 591 -11.83 -4.03 28.52
N ARG A 592 -10.67 -3.42 28.78
CA ARG A 592 -10.41 -2.00 28.50
C ARG A 592 -10.22 -1.83 26.99
N LEU A 593 -11.15 -1.14 26.33
CA LEU A 593 -11.07 -0.79 24.91
C LEU A 593 -10.32 0.54 24.71
N PHE A 594 -9.55 0.65 23.63
CA PHE A 594 -8.89 1.87 23.19
C PHE A 594 -9.02 2.02 21.66
N LYS A 595 -8.92 3.24 21.13
CA LYS A 595 -9.20 3.53 19.70
C LYS A 595 -8.21 2.89 18.72
N MET A 596 -6.96 2.67 19.15
CA MET A 596 -5.95 1.93 18.39
C MET A 596 -6.08 0.44 18.72
N GLU A 597 -6.29 -0.41 17.72
CA GLU A 597 -6.59 -1.84 17.95
C GLU A 597 -5.34 -2.64 18.31
N ASP A 598 -4.20 -2.26 17.75
CA ASP A 598 -2.91 -2.88 17.99
C ASP A 598 -2.39 -2.59 19.41
N VAL A 599 -2.44 -1.33 19.84
CA VAL A 599 -2.21 -0.94 21.24
C VAL A 599 -3.19 -1.65 22.19
N SER A 600 -4.48 -1.73 21.84
CA SER A 600 -5.47 -2.47 22.63
C SER A 600 -5.09 -3.94 22.80
N MET A 601 -4.64 -4.60 21.73
CA MET A 601 -4.16 -5.97 21.79
C MET A 601 -2.97 -6.12 22.75
N GLY A 602 -2.00 -5.19 22.71
CA GLY A 602 -0.89 -5.15 23.66
C GLY A 602 -1.35 -5.06 25.11
N MET A 603 -2.31 -4.18 25.41
CA MET A 603 -2.91 -4.05 26.75
C MET A 603 -3.59 -5.35 27.23
N TRP A 604 -4.29 -6.05 26.33
CA TRP A 604 -4.98 -7.29 26.68
C TRP A 604 -4.02 -8.46 26.89
N VAL A 605 -2.96 -8.53 26.08
CA VAL A 605 -1.88 -9.52 26.24
C VAL A 605 -1.10 -9.28 27.54
N GLU A 606 -0.79 -8.01 27.87
CA GLU A 606 -0.13 -7.64 29.13
C GLU A 606 -0.98 -8.07 30.33
N LYS A 607 -2.27 -7.74 30.34
CA LYS A 607 -3.23 -8.18 31.39
C LYS A 607 -3.31 -9.71 31.49
N PHE A 608 -3.34 -10.42 30.37
CA PHE A 608 -3.34 -11.89 30.39
C PHE A 608 -2.03 -12.46 30.95
N ASN A 609 -0.89 -11.83 30.67
CA ASN A 609 0.44 -12.28 31.10
C ASN A 609 0.59 -12.28 32.65
N GLU A 610 -0.18 -11.47 33.37
CA GLU A 610 -0.31 -11.53 34.84
C GLU A 610 -0.86 -12.88 35.32
N THR A 611 -1.69 -13.55 34.51
CA THR A 611 -2.33 -14.83 34.84
C THR A 611 -1.52 -16.05 34.40
N ARG A 612 -0.82 -15.95 33.27
CA ARG A 612 -0.03 -17.03 32.68
C ARG A 612 1.02 -16.48 31.72
N PRO A 613 2.28 -16.96 31.75
CA PRO A 613 3.34 -16.49 30.86
C PRO A 613 2.97 -16.51 29.38
N VAL A 614 3.29 -15.40 28.70
CA VAL A 614 3.19 -15.21 27.25
C VAL A 614 4.59 -15.15 26.62
N ALA A 615 4.84 -16.04 25.67
CA ALA A 615 5.97 -15.95 24.76
C ALA A 615 5.69 -14.85 23.71
N VAL A 616 6.26 -13.67 23.93
CA VAL A 616 6.20 -12.54 23.00
C VAL A 616 7.36 -12.63 22.00
N ILE A 617 7.06 -12.88 20.73
CA ILE A 617 8.05 -13.01 19.65
C ILE A 617 8.00 -11.78 18.74
N HIS A 618 9.10 -11.02 18.74
CA HIS A 618 9.33 -9.95 17.78
C HIS A 618 9.98 -10.49 16.49
N SER A 619 9.42 -10.13 15.33
CA SER A 619 10.03 -10.38 14.02
C SER A 619 9.69 -9.29 13.01
N LEU A 620 10.73 -8.63 12.49
CA LEU A 620 10.63 -7.65 11.38
C LEU A 620 10.09 -8.25 10.08
N LYS A 621 10.04 -9.58 9.95
CA LYS A 621 9.41 -10.27 8.81
C LYS A 621 7.90 -10.10 8.79
N PHE A 622 7.27 -9.67 9.89
CA PHE A 622 5.96 -9.02 9.84
C PHE A 622 6.17 -7.58 9.35
N CYS A 623 6.36 -7.41 8.04
CA CYS A 623 6.80 -6.16 7.46
C CYS A 623 5.67 -5.13 7.48
N GLN A 624 5.89 -4.02 8.20
CA GLN A 624 4.92 -2.95 8.39
C GLN A 624 4.89 -1.95 7.22
N PHE A 625 5.98 -1.83 6.46
CA PHE A 625 6.15 -0.82 5.40
C PHE A 625 6.69 -1.44 4.11
N GLY A 626 5.87 -1.42 3.06
CA GLY A 626 6.17 -2.09 1.80
C GLY A 626 6.42 -3.60 1.98
N CYS A 627 7.61 -4.04 1.62
CA CYS A 627 8.00 -5.45 1.57
C CYS A 627 9.53 -5.56 1.67
N ILE A 628 10.02 -6.61 2.34
CA ILE A 628 11.45 -6.93 2.51
C ILE A 628 11.75 -8.37 2.07
N GLU A 629 13.01 -8.74 1.85
CA GLU A 629 13.35 -10.13 1.52
C GLU A 629 12.92 -11.12 2.61
N ASP A 630 12.42 -12.29 2.18
CA ASP A 630 11.89 -13.36 3.04
C ASP A 630 10.89 -12.89 4.13
N TYR A 631 10.03 -11.93 3.77
CA TYR A 631 8.87 -11.52 4.56
C TYR A 631 7.96 -12.70 4.96
N PHE A 632 7.28 -12.58 6.09
CA PHE A 632 6.14 -13.41 6.51
C PHE A 632 4.82 -12.73 6.13
N THR A 633 4.73 -11.43 6.41
CA THR A 633 3.69 -10.54 5.90
C THR A 633 4.34 -9.32 5.25
N ALA A 634 3.66 -8.74 4.27
CA ALA A 634 4.08 -7.51 3.59
C ALA A 634 2.89 -6.57 3.45
N HIS A 635 3.10 -5.30 3.76
CA HIS A 635 2.07 -4.27 3.86
C HIS A 635 2.75 -2.89 3.78
N TYR A 636 2.22 -1.87 3.11
CA TYR A 636 0.98 -1.82 2.35
C TYR A 636 1.13 -2.44 0.95
N GLN A 637 0.21 -3.32 0.56
CA GLN A 637 0.18 -3.96 -0.76
C GLN A 637 -1.16 -3.70 -1.44
N SER A 638 -1.11 -2.91 -2.52
CA SER A 638 -2.25 -2.71 -3.41
C SER A 638 -2.75 -4.02 -4.04
N PRO A 639 -4.00 -4.06 -4.54
CA PRO A 639 -4.53 -5.21 -5.29
C PRO A 639 -3.57 -5.74 -6.36
N ARG A 640 -2.92 -4.86 -7.13
CA ARG A 640 -1.95 -5.24 -8.18
C ARG A 640 -0.64 -5.80 -7.61
N GLN A 641 -0.15 -5.27 -6.49
CA GLN A 641 1.01 -5.85 -5.81
C GLN A 641 0.72 -7.25 -5.29
N MET A 642 -0.44 -7.49 -4.68
CA MET A 642 -0.80 -8.83 -4.19
C MET A 642 -0.78 -9.89 -5.30
N ILE A 643 -1.37 -9.58 -6.45
CA ILE A 643 -1.35 -10.49 -7.61
C ILE A 643 0.09 -10.70 -8.13
N CYS A 644 0.88 -9.63 -8.22
CA CYS A 644 2.28 -9.72 -8.66
C CYS A 644 3.15 -10.54 -7.68
N MET A 645 3.00 -10.36 -6.37
CA MET A 645 3.74 -11.10 -5.36
C MET A 645 3.33 -12.57 -5.33
N TRP A 646 2.05 -12.86 -5.57
CA TRP A 646 1.55 -14.21 -5.75
C TRP A 646 2.14 -14.91 -6.96
N ASP A 647 2.12 -14.24 -8.13
CA ASP A 647 2.66 -14.79 -9.37
C ASP A 647 4.17 -15.08 -9.26
N LYS A 648 4.95 -14.16 -8.67
CA LYS A 648 6.36 -14.39 -8.34
C LYS A 648 6.56 -15.58 -7.40
N LEU A 649 5.77 -15.67 -6.32
CA LEU A 649 5.85 -16.76 -5.35
C LEU A 649 5.52 -18.12 -5.99
N GLN A 650 4.51 -18.18 -6.88
CA GLN A 650 4.15 -19.40 -7.61
C GLN A 650 5.21 -19.80 -8.65
N ARG A 651 5.75 -18.87 -9.44
CA ARG A 651 6.71 -19.16 -10.51
C ARG A 651 8.11 -19.47 -10.00
N LEU A 652 8.57 -18.74 -8.99
CA LEU A 652 9.96 -18.80 -8.51
C LEU A 652 10.14 -19.66 -7.26
N GLY A 653 9.04 -20.06 -6.61
CA GLY A 653 9.06 -20.76 -5.32
C GLY A 653 9.68 -19.95 -4.17
N LYS A 654 9.86 -18.64 -4.35
CA LYS A 654 10.56 -17.75 -3.41
C LYS A 654 9.78 -16.46 -3.17
N PRO A 655 9.78 -15.93 -1.94
CA PRO A 655 9.21 -14.63 -1.63
C PRO A 655 10.00 -13.53 -2.34
N GLN A 656 9.33 -12.77 -3.19
CA GLN A 656 9.90 -11.57 -3.79
C GLN A 656 8.88 -10.45 -3.75
N CYS A 657 9.36 -9.24 -3.47
CA CYS A 657 8.54 -8.05 -3.51
C CYS A 657 8.27 -7.61 -4.96
N CYS A 658 7.20 -6.85 -5.14
CA CYS A 658 6.92 -6.15 -6.38
C CYS A 658 7.34 -4.70 -6.22
N ASN A 659 8.13 -4.22 -7.19
CA ASN A 659 8.85 -2.94 -7.13
C ASN A 659 9.84 -2.86 -5.95
N MET A 660 10.84 -3.77 -5.89
CA MET A 660 12.04 -3.48 -5.08
C MET A 660 12.80 -2.35 -5.76
N ARG A 661 12.79 -1.18 -5.12
CA ARG A 661 13.73 -0.07 -5.33
C ARG A 661 14.13 0.44 -3.96
#